data_AF-A0A098GHG8-F1
#
_entry.id   AF-A0A098GHG8-F1
#
_cell.length_a   1.000
_cell.length_b   1.000
_cell.length_c   1.000
_cell.angle_alpha   90.00
_cell.angle_beta   90.00
_cell.angle_gamma   90.00
#
_symmetry.space_group_name_H-M   'P 1'
#
loop_
_entity.id
_entity.type
_entity.pdbx_description
1 polymer ?
#
loop_
_entity_poly.entity_id
_entity_poly.type
_entity_poly.pdbx_seq_one_letter_code
_entity_poly.pdbx_strand_id
1 'polypeptide(L)'
;MTFSDLACRLIIGYDLLPLSIRTEFERSEVAQHFVRAVRGAEVSIKQINQQSSRWSRFVGTTQQQIDTVVEQLSAKALNHELLVSSEYQNLISKIVLIVLPRAYPDIELLDPEQKQLVADAEFSKILQSEFIQANKKYKEFKQQYNSAWSPSIEDGLEVDALKQARNAISEKWYQRFSTNEGMSNIRVTIGERKAARRAQQLANFFPFLNDPRWDHSTPPIDRLRQDYNDEVELAETESRALNLDNVDEEFLTNLLNTHLNAKTSQYINFIEVEEFNEEQANSLAKKILQAFNDGETLRMNEWLDDYQRELTEYIRKKISLVDGEEWEQSTIELSEAANALSFLWNNKASRWSSDFLNRIGDAYSFLQYMGATAQNDNFVFSIIDVYNLYRNADGLAETKSIFLSLFKPFLPLYQEYKEIARFEKSFFRKVFRTLMPLLIIAGFVVLVAALMSPLAIPELAFLIAAVPILFIGIALATQYVKWKNSISQYLRELYYGGPFETPEFTVNERMIHTFGSLDQAEVIRSIYIDEIQRCDENEAWFKENESHLEDPNQRKENLDRRYALLLEWYDIHSNYELGVGTVKAIVAKQLTQIANEEYESLKMNLEGDEGRAITRRTQEFVDSLKSSLSPQAIALHPVPDIETGPLLRETSEPNTASRRQVSTGTEREQLVPEPVLRGMEIVRDRRELGVPPSVVVGSSVHPQRFFLPLTCLQQHDRVEKASRALAAIRHPIAAEVPIDDQDYERTVSLRGW
;
A
#
# COMPACT_ATOMS: atom_id res chain seq x y z
N MET A 1 -36.55 54.47 -45.02
CA MET A 1 -35.63 54.45 -43.87
C MET A 1 -36.19 55.34 -42.79
N THR A 2 -36.24 54.83 -41.56
CA THR A 2 -36.65 55.57 -40.36
C THR A 2 -35.46 56.34 -39.79
N PHE A 3 -35.70 57.29 -38.88
CA PHE A 3 -34.64 57.98 -38.14
C PHE A 3 -33.65 57.00 -37.49
N SER A 4 -34.16 55.93 -36.86
CA SER A 4 -33.34 54.92 -36.21
C SER A 4 -32.43 54.18 -37.19
N ASP A 5 -32.92 53.85 -38.39
CA ASP A 5 -32.11 53.15 -39.41
C ASP A 5 -30.92 54.00 -39.86
N LEU A 6 -31.13 55.31 -40.00
CA LEU A 6 -30.10 56.26 -40.40
C LEU A 6 -29.11 56.53 -39.25
N ALA A 7 -29.61 56.63 -38.01
CA ALA A 7 -28.76 56.77 -36.83
C ALA A 7 -27.86 55.55 -36.61
N CYS A 8 -28.36 54.32 -36.80
CA CYS A 8 -27.57 53.09 -36.69
C CYS A 8 -26.46 52.96 -37.74
N ARG A 9 -26.61 53.61 -38.90
CA ARG A 9 -25.55 53.67 -39.93
C ARG A 9 -24.40 54.60 -39.53
N LEU A 10 -24.67 55.57 -38.66
CA LEU A 10 -23.68 56.52 -38.17
C LEU A 10 -23.05 56.09 -36.84
N ILE A 11 -23.88 55.63 -35.91
CA ILE A 11 -23.49 55.14 -34.59
C ILE A 11 -23.86 53.65 -34.55
N ILE A 12 -22.87 52.80 -34.78
CA ILE A 12 -23.05 51.35 -34.78
C ILE A 12 -23.53 50.93 -33.38
N GLY A 13 -24.64 50.18 -33.33
CA GLY A 13 -25.26 49.73 -32.07
C GLY A 13 -26.27 50.70 -31.45
N TYR A 14 -26.59 51.82 -32.10
CA TYR A 14 -27.60 52.76 -31.60
C TYR A 14 -28.99 52.14 -31.38
N ASP A 15 -29.35 51.13 -32.18
CA ASP A 15 -30.57 50.34 -32.06
C ASP A 15 -30.60 49.44 -30.81
N LEU A 16 -29.44 49.10 -30.26
CA LEU A 16 -29.34 48.29 -29.04
C LEU A 16 -29.73 49.09 -27.80
N LEU A 17 -29.72 50.44 -27.87
CA LEU A 17 -30.02 51.30 -26.75
C LEU A 17 -31.54 51.38 -26.46
N PRO A 18 -31.94 51.36 -25.18
CA PRO A 18 -33.29 51.70 -24.77
C PRO A 18 -33.74 53.06 -25.29
N LEU A 19 -35.04 53.21 -25.57
CA LEU A 19 -35.60 54.45 -26.11
C LEU A 19 -35.34 55.67 -25.21
N SER A 20 -35.32 55.47 -23.88
CA SER A 20 -35.01 56.53 -22.90
C SER A 20 -33.62 57.12 -23.11
N ILE A 21 -32.60 56.28 -23.26
CA ILE A 21 -31.20 56.69 -23.45
C ILE A 21 -31.02 57.39 -24.81
N ARG A 22 -31.67 56.87 -25.85
CA ARG A 22 -31.66 57.52 -27.17
C ARG A 22 -32.28 58.91 -27.12
N THR A 23 -33.43 59.04 -26.46
CA THR A 23 -34.14 60.32 -26.33
C THR A 23 -33.35 61.32 -25.48
N GLU A 24 -32.67 60.86 -24.43
CA GLU A 24 -31.77 61.68 -23.61
C GLU A 24 -30.63 62.25 -24.46
N PHE A 25 -29.94 61.40 -25.22
CA PHE A 25 -28.89 61.84 -26.14
C PHE A 25 -29.43 62.79 -27.20
N GLU A 26 -30.55 62.47 -27.87
CA GLU A 26 -31.15 63.33 -28.90
C GLU A 26 -31.56 64.73 -28.41
N ARG A 27 -31.78 64.89 -27.10
CA ARG A 27 -32.12 66.19 -26.47
C ARG A 27 -30.89 66.97 -26.02
N SER A 28 -29.72 66.36 -25.99
CA SER A 28 -28.49 67.03 -25.58
C SER A 28 -28.11 68.12 -26.57
N GLU A 29 -27.45 69.18 -26.07
CA GLU A 29 -27.07 70.33 -26.91
C GLU A 29 -26.08 69.90 -28.00
N VAL A 30 -25.18 68.98 -27.67
CA VAL A 30 -24.14 68.48 -28.58
C VAL A 30 -24.74 67.58 -29.67
N ALA A 31 -25.78 66.81 -29.36
CA ALA A 31 -26.43 65.93 -30.33
C ALA A 31 -27.37 66.67 -31.30
N GLN A 32 -27.71 67.94 -31.08
CA GLN A 32 -28.67 68.65 -31.95
C GLN A 32 -28.22 68.70 -33.41
N HIS A 33 -26.92 68.86 -33.66
CA HIS A 33 -26.37 68.83 -35.02
C HIS A 33 -26.56 67.46 -35.68
N PHE A 34 -26.28 66.38 -34.94
CA PHE A 34 -26.53 65.01 -35.37
C PHE A 34 -28.02 64.79 -35.67
N VAL A 35 -28.93 65.15 -34.75
CA VAL A 35 -30.38 64.97 -34.92
C VAL A 35 -30.91 65.74 -36.12
N ARG A 36 -30.49 67.01 -36.31
CA ARG A 36 -30.88 67.81 -37.47
C ARG A 36 -30.40 67.19 -38.78
N ALA A 37 -29.15 66.70 -38.82
CA ALA A 37 -28.60 66.05 -40.01
C ALA A 37 -29.36 64.76 -40.36
N VAL A 38 -29.64 63.90 -39.37
CA VAL A 38 -30.39 62.64 -39.57
C VAL A 38 -31.84 62.90 -39.98
N ARG A 39 -32.54 63.84 -39.33
CA ARG A 39 -33.90 64.25 -39.74
C ARG A 39 -33.92 64.87 -41.13
N GLY A 40 -32.90 65.67 -41.47
CA GLY A 40 -32.73 66.23 -42.80
C GLY A 40 -32.64 65.15 -43.87
N ALA A 41 -31.79 64.14 -43.64
CA ALA A 41 -31.69 62.98 -44.54
C ALA A 41 -32.96 62.14 -44.60
N GLU A 42 -33.67 61.94 -43.48
CA GLU A 42 -34.96 61.24 -43.48
C GLU A 42 -35.99 61.96 -44.36
N VAL A 43 -36.08 63.29 -44.26
CA VAL A 43 -36.95 64.12 -45.10
C VAL A 43 -36.54 64.03 -46.57
N SER A 44 -35.25 64.15 -46.88
CA SER A 44 -34.75 64.02 -48.25
C SER A 44 -35.04 62.65 -48.85
N ILE A 45 -34.86 61.56 -48.10
CA ILE A 45 -35.16 60.20 -48.54
C ILE A 45 -36.67 60.02 -48.73
N LYS A 46 -37.52 60.60 -47.88
CA LYS A 46 -38.98 60.59 -48.07
C LYS A 46 -39.38 61.34 -49.34
N GLN A 47 -38.77 62.49 -49.62
CA GLN A 47 -39.01 63.28 -50.84
C GLN A 47 -38.55 62.54 -52.10
N ILE A 48 -37.36 61.93 -52.10
CA ILE A 48 -36.87 61.08 -53.20
C ILE A 48 -37.83 59.91 -53.45
N ASN A 49 -38.29 59.24 -52.39
CA ASN A 49 -39.26 58.16 -52.50
C ASN A 49 -40.62 58.65 -53.06
N GLN A 50 -41.09 59.84 -52.69
CA GLN A 50 -42.34 60.41 -53.20
C GLN A 50 -42.24 60.88 -54.66
N GLN A 51 -41.08 61.39 -55.08
CA GLN A 51 -40.82 61.88 -56.44
C GLN A 51 -40.40 60.78 -57.42
N SER A 52 -40.01 59.61 -56.91
CA SER A 52 -39.61 58.48 -57.74
C SER A 52 -40.80 57.82 -58.46
N SER A 53 -40.67 57.68 -59.78
CA SER A 53 -41.60 56.88 -60.58
C SER A 53 -41.28 55.39 -60.43
N ARG A 54 -42.24 54.51 -60.76
CA ARG A 54 -41.97 53.06 -60.82
C ARG A 54 -40.76 52.72 -61.71
N TRP A 55 -40.52 53.54 -62.73
CA TRP A 55 -39.43 53.34 -63.68
C TRP A 55 -38.05 53.76 -63.14
N SER A 56 -37.98 54.87 -62.39
CA SER A 56 -36.73 55.27 -61.71
C SER A 56 -36.33 54.32 -60.58
N ARG A 57 -37.30 53.64 -59.95
CA ARG A 57 -37.02 52.58 -58.97
C ARG A 57 -36.49 51.30 -59.63
N PHE A 58 -36.99 50.95 -60.82
CA PHE A 58 -36.55 49.75 -61.55
C PHE A 58 -35.15 49.89 -62.15
N VAL A 59 -34.79 51.08 -62.67
CA VAL A 59 -33.47 51.35 -63.27
C VAL A 59 -32.40 51.65 -62.21
N GLY A 60 -32.75 51.64 -60.92
CA GLY A 60 -31.82 51.85 -59.80
C GLY A 60 -31.42 53.31 -59.54
N THR A 61 -31.92 54.28 -60.32
CA THR A 61 -31.58 55.70 -60.16
C THR A 61 -32.09 56.30 -58.84
N THR A 62 -33.25 55.84 -58.36
CA THR A 62 -33.77 56.23 -57.04
C THR A 62 -32.90 55.70 -55.90
N GLN A 63 -32.34 54.49 -56.05
CA GLN A 63 -31.46 53.90 -55.04
C GLN A 63 -30.12 54.65 -54.98
N GLN A 64 -29.53 54.98 -56.14
CA GLN A 64 -28.32 55.80 -56.21
C GLN A 64 -28.48 57.17 -55.55
N GLN A 65 -29.64 57.83 -55.71
CA GLN A 65 -29.93 59.10 -55.03
C GLN A 65 -30.04 58.94 -53.51
N ILE A 66 -30.66 57.86 -53.04
CA ILE A 66 -30.73 57.54 -51.60
C ILE A 66 -29.33 57.26 -51.05
N ASP A 67 -28.51 56.48 -51.77
CA ASP A 67 -27.16 56.14 -51.37
C ASP A 67 -26.27 57.40 -51.32
N THR A 68 -26.42 58.33 -52.26
CA THR A 68 -25.72 59.63 -52.24
C THR A 68 -26.09 60.45 -50.99
N VAL A 69 -27.36 60.45 -50.58
CA VAL A 69 -27.81 61.15 -49.36
C VAL A 69 -27.20 60.49 -48.11
N VAL A 70 -27.11 59.16 -48.08
CA VAL A 70 -26.49 58.42 -46.98
C VAL A 70 -24.98 58.65 -46.92
N GLU A 71 -24.27 58.65 -48.06
CA GLU A 71 -22.83 58.92 -48.10
C GLU A 71 -22.48 60.31 -47.57
N GLN A 72 -23.30 61.32 -47.91
CA GLN A 72 -23.11 62.69 -47.41
C GLN A 72 -23.51 62.87 -45.94
N LEU A 73 -24.23 61.91 -45.35
CA LEU A 73 -24.77 62.03 -44.00
C LEU A 73 -23.66 61.96 -42.95
N SER A 74 -22.66 61.09 -43.12
CA SER A 74 -21.55 60.94 -42.18
C SER A 74 -20.78 62.24 -41.97
N ALA A 75 -20.43 62.93 -43.06
CA ALA A 75 -19.73 64.22 -43.03
C ALA A 75 -20.56 65.37 -42.42
N LYS A 76 -21.89 65.29 -42.49
CA LYS A 76 -22.81 66.30 -41.95
C LYS A 76 -23.21 66.06 -40.50
N ALA A 77 -23.24 64.79 -40.07
CA ALA A 77 -23.78 64.38 -38.77
C ALA A 77 -22.70 64.15 -37.70
N LEU A 78 -21.47 63.78 -38.08
CA LEU A 78 -20.37 63.46 -37.16
C LEU A 78 -19.29 64.55 -37.22
N ASN A 79 -19.53 65.69 -36.56
CA ASN A 79 -18.51 66.73 -36.42
C ASN A 79 -17.50 66.39 -35.31
N HIS A 80 -16.33 67.03 -35.34
CA HIS A 80 -15.27 66.79 -34.35
C HIS A 80 -15.73 67.08 -32.91
N GLU A 81 -16.56 68.10 -32.73
CA GLU A 81 -17.14 68.50 -31.44
C GLU A 81 -18.00 67.39 -30.81
N LEU A 82 -18.86 66.72 -31.61
CA LEU A 82 -19.63 65.58 -31.12
C LEU A 82 -18.72 64.40 -30.75
N LEU A 83 -17.75 64.07 -31.61
CA LEU A 83 -16.88 62.91 -31.40
C LEU A 83 -16.03 63.01 -30.12
N VAL A 84 -15.63 64.22 -29.72
CA VAL A 84 -14.82 64.46 -28.51
C VAL A 84 -15.70 64.70 -27.26
N SER A 85 -17.00 64.92 -27.42
CA SER A 85 -17.90 65.19 -26.30
C SER A 85 -18.02 64.00 -25.33
N SER A 86 -18.10 64.31 -24.04
CA SER A 86 -18.34 63.32 -22.98
C SER A 86 -19.68 62.61 -23.14
N GLU A 87 -20.70 63.31 -23.66
CA GLU A 87 -22.03 62.75 -23.94
C GLU A 87 -21.98 61.66 -25.01
N TYR A 88 -21.22 61.88 -26.09
CA TYR A 88 -21.02 60.89 -27.14
C TYR A 88 -20.17 59.71 -26.64
N GLN A 89 -19.07 59.96 -25.90
CA GLN A 89 -18.27 58.89 -25.34
C GLN A 89 -19.08 58.03 -24.35
N ASN A 90 -19.93 58.65 -23.52
CA ASN A 90 -20.86 57.95 -22.64
C ASN A 90 -21.89 57.11 -23.42
N LEU A 91 -22.43 57.65 -24.52
CA LEU A 91 -23.33 56.89 -25.41
C LEU A 91 -22.64 55.63 -25.96
N ILE A 92 -21.40 55.77 -26.45
CA ILE A 92 -20.61 54.64 -26.97
C ILE A 92 -20.34 53.62 -25.86
N SER A 93 -19.96 54.07 -24.67
CA SER A 93 -19.75 53.19 -23.52
C SER A 93 -21.00 52.40 -23.14
N LYS A 94 -22.18 53.06 -23.11
CA LYS A 94 -23.47 52.38 -22.89
C LYS A 94 -23.76 51.31 -23.95
N ILE A 95 -23.38 51.53 -25.22
CA ILE A 95 -23.48 50.52 -26.28
C ILE A 95 -22.52 49.35 -26.01
N VAL A 96 -21.26 49.65 -25.69
CA VAL A 96 -20.23 48.65 -25.38
C VAL A 96 -20.66 47.79 -24.19
N LEU A 97 -21.21 48.38 -23.12
CA LEU A 97 -21.66 47.69 -21.92
C LEU A 97 -22.77 46.67 -22.20
N ILE A 98 -23.66 46.94 -23.17
CA ILE A 98 -24.70 45.98 -23.61
C ILE A 98 -24.10 44.80 -24.37
N VAL A 99 -22.99 45.03 -25.08
CA VAL A 99 -22.35 44.04 -25.95
C VAL A 99 -21.32 43.21 -25.20
N LEU A 100 -20.72 43.76 -24.14
CA LEU A 100 -19.61 43.16 -23.42
C LEU A 100 -19.89 41.72 -22.93
N PRO A 101 -21.03 41.42 -22.28
CA PRO A 101 -21.34 40.04 -21.85
C PRO A 101 -21.45 39.04 -23.01
N ARG A 102 -21.72 39.51 -24.23
CA ARG A 102 -21.78 38.67 -25.44
C ARG A 102 -20.41 38.39 -26.04
N ALA A 103 -19.46 39.31 -25.83
CA ALA A 103 -18.09 39.16 -26.30
C ALA A 103 -17.23 38.40 -25.27
N TYR A 104 -17.48 38.63 -23.98
CA TYR A 104 -16.78 38.04 -22.84
C TYR A 104 -17.76 37.82 -21.67
N PRO A 105 -18.33 36.60 -21.53
CA PRO A 105 -19.35 36.30 -20.52
C PRO A 105 -18.90 36.50 -19.06
N ASP A 106 -17.62 36.25 -18.77
CA ASP A 106 -17.05 36.38 -17.42
C ASP A 106 -17.15 37.81 -16.86
N ILE A 107 -17.44 38.82 -17.71
CA ILE A 107 -17.72 40.17 -17.24
C ILE A 107 -18.96 40.26 -16.34
N GLU A 108 -19.88 39.31 -16.43
CA GLU A 108 -21.07 39.29 -15.58
C GLU A 108 -20.70 39.22 -14.10
N LEU A 109 -19.54 38.64 -13.78
CA LEU A 109 -18.97 38.57 -12.45
C LEU A 109 -18.60 39.94 -11.87
N LEU A 110 -18.49 41.00 -12.66
CA LEU A 110 -18.11 42.34 -12.18
C LEU A 110 -19.30 43.17 -11.68
N ASP A 111 -19.01 44.10 -10.77
CA ASP A 111 -19.99 45.09 -10.32
C ASP A 111 -20.25 46.16 -11.41
N PRO A 112 -21.38 46.89 -11.37
CA PRO A 112 -21.73 47.86 -12.41
C PRO A 112 -20.65 48.91 -12.70
N GLU A 113 -19.95 49.40 -11.66
CA GLU A 113 -18.86 50.37 -11.80
C GLU A 113 -17.65 49.77 -12.52
N GLN A 114 -17.31 48.52 -12.22
CA GLN A 114 -16.20 47.80 -12.87
C GLN A 114 -16.54 47.48 -14.32
N LYS A 115 -17.79 47.07 -14.61
CA LYS A 115 -18.29 46.90 -15.99
C LYS A 115 -18.17 48.19 -16.78
N GLN A 116 -18.49 49.32 -16.16
CA GLN A 116 -18.37 50.64 -16.76
C GLN A 116 -16.91 50.99 -17.08
N LEU A 117 -15.97 50.73 -16.15
CA LEU A 117 -14.53 50.93 -16.39
C LEU A 117 -14.01 50.13 -17.59
N VAL A 118 -14.43 48.86 -17.73
CA VAL A 118 -14.05 48.04 -18.89
C VAL A 118 -14.69 48.56 -20.18
N ALA A 119 -15.94 49.02 -20.12
CA ALA A 119 -16.64 49.58 -21.28
C ALA A 119 -16.03 50.91 -21.76
N ASP A 120 -15.55 51.74 -20.83
CA ASP A 120 -14.90 53.03 -21.09
C ASP A 120 -13.47 52.88 -21.64
N ALA A 121 -12.85 51.70 -21.46
CA ALA A 121 -11.49 51.46 -21.92
C ALA A 121 -11.35 51.58 -23.46
N GLU A 122 -10.27 52.17 -23.92
CA GLU A 122 -10.08 52.47 -25.35
C GLU A 122 -10.11 51.21 -26.23
N PHE A 123 -9.54 50.11 -25.75
CA PHE A 123 -9.55 48.84 -26.47
C PHE A 123 -10.96 48.26 -26.65
N SER A 124 -11.92 48.60 -25.79
CA SER A 124 -13.30 48.12 -25.87
C SER A 124 -14.12 48.76 -26.99
N LYS A 125 -13.63 49.86 -27.58
CA LYS A 125 -14.26 50.48 -28.77
C LYS A 125 -14.34 49.52 -29.96
N ILE A 126 -13.43 48.55 -30.06
CA ILE A 126 -13.47 47.51 -31.11
C ILE A 126 -14.77 46.70 -31.08
N LEU A 127 -15.37 46.52 -29.90
CA LEU A 127 -16.63 45.80 -29.76
C LEU A 127 -17.77 46.59 -30.41
N GLN A 128 -17.77 47.92 -30.27
CA GLN A 128 -18.77 48.77 -30.91
C GLN A 128 -18.54 48.89 -32.42
N SER A 129 -17.30 49.09 -32.86
CA SER A 129 -17.00 49.37 -34.28
C SER A 129 -17.04 48.11 -35.16
N GLU A 130 -16.61 46.95 -34.65
CA GLU A 130 -16.44 45.73 -35.44
C GLU A 130 -17.37 44.59 -34.98
N PHE A 131 -17.41 44.28 -33.68
CA PHE A 131 -18.13 43.10 -33.19
C PHE A 131 -19.64 43.18 -33.44
N ILE A 132 -20.27 44.34 -33.24
CA ILE A 132 -21.72 44.51 -33.48
C ILE A 132 -22.08 44.17 -34.94
N GLN A 133 -21.31 44.65 -35.90
CA GLN A 133 -21.55 44.39 -37.31
C GLN A 133 -21.33 42.91 -37.66
N ALA A 134 -20.23 42.32 -37.18
CA ALA A 134 -19.93 40.91 -37.39
C ALA A 134 -21.01 40.00 -36.76
N ASN A 135 -21.46 40.31 -35.55
CA ASN A 135 -22.50 39.57 -34.86
C ASN A 135 -23.87 39.73 -35.54
N LYS A 136 -24.18 40.91 -36.09
CA LYS A 136 -25.40 41.12 -36.88
C LYS A 136 -25.40 40.28 -38.16
N LYS A 137 -24.31 40.33 -38.95
CA LYS A 137 -24.14 39.49 -40.15
C LYS A 137 -24.26 38.01 -39.83
N TYR A 138 -23.58 37.55 -38.76
CA TYR A 138 -23.66 36.17 -38.30
C TYR A 138 -25.10 35.76 -37.94
N LYS A 139 -25.83 36.58 -37.18
CA LYS A 139 -27.21 36.28 -36.78
C LYS A 139 -28.17 36.25 -37.97
N GLU A 140 -28.08 37.25 -38.86
CA GLU A 140 -28.92 37.33 -40.06
C GLU A 140 -28.68 36.12 -40.97
N PHE A 141 -27.41 35.78 -41.23
CA PHE A 141 -27.05 34.64 -42.08
C PHE A 141 -27.41 33.30 -41.43
N LYS A 142 -27.17 33.12 -40.13
CA LYS A 142 -27.58 31.92 -39.38
C LYS A 142 -29.10 31.74 -39.37
N GLN A 143 -29.86 32.83 -39.26
CA GLN A 143 -31.32 32.76 -39.30
C GLN A 143 -31.81 32.39 -40.72
N GLN A 144 -31.17 32.91 -41.77
CA GLN A 144 -31.44 32.50 -43.15
C GLN A 144 -31.10 31.01 -43.38
N TYR A 145 -29.94 30.57 -42.91
CA TYR A 145 -29.51 29.17 -42.96
C TYR A 145 -30.51 28.23 -42.26
N ASN A 146 -30.90 28.56 -41.01
CA ASN A 146 -31.85 27.76 -40.23
C ASN A 146 -33.28 27.77 -40.80
N SER A 147 -33.63 28.77 -41.61
CA SER A 147 -34.95 28.87 -42.26
C SER A 147 -34.95 28.37 -43.70
N ALA A 148 -33.79 27.99 -44.25
CA ALA A 148 -33.69 27.42 -45.58
C ALA A 148 -34.28 26.00 -45.60
N TRP A 149 -35.08 25.71 -46.62
CA TRP A 149 -35.73 24.41 -46.78
C TRP A 149 -34.73 23.28 -47.11
N SER A 150 -33.56 23.63 -47.63
CA SER A 150 -32.42 22.74 -47.88
C SER A 150 -31.11 23.53 -47.74
N PRO A 151 -30.50 23.59 -46.55
CA PRO A 151 -29.21 24.26 -46.36
C PRO A 151 -28.10 23.58 -47.18
N SER A 152 -27.27 24.35 -47.87
CA SER A 152 -26.12 23.82 -48.61
C SER A 152 -24.88 23.72 -47.71
N ILE A 153 -23.90 22.88 -48.10
CA ILE A 153 -22.61 22.76 -47.41
C ILE A 153 -21.85 24.10 -47.45
N GLU A 154 -21.97 24.84 -48.56
CA GLU A 154 -21.35 26.17 -48.72
C GLU A 154 -21.93 27.19 -47.74
N ASP A 155 -23.24 27.17 -47.50
CA ASP A 155 -23.86 28.04 -46.49
C ASP A 155 -23.39 27.68 -45.06
N GLY A 156 -23.15 26.40 -44.78
CA GLY A 156 -22.59 25.94 -43.50
C GLY A 156 -21.17 26.47 -43.27
N LEU A 157 -20.31 26.41 -44.29
CA LEU A 157 -18.95 26.96 -44.24
C LEU A 157 -18.95 28.48 -44.04
N GLU A 158 -19.88 29.21 -44.67
CA GLU A 158 -20.02 30.67 -44.49
C GLU A 158 -20.51 31.02 -43.07
N VAL A 159 -21.43 30.24 -42.49
CA VAL A 159 -21.83 30.40 -41.07
C VAL A 159 -20.62 30.24 -40.14
N ASP A 160 -19.77 29.24 -40.38
CA ASP A 160 -18.57 29.00 -39.59
C ASP A 160 -17.52 30.09 -39.82
N ALA A 161 -17.32 30.56 -41.05
CA ALA A 161 -16.42 31.67 -41.36
C ALA A 161 -16.86 32.97 -40.65
N LEU A 162 -18.16 33.29 -40.66
CA LEU A 162 -18.70 34.45 -39.94
C LEU A 162 -18.59 34.29 -38.42
N LYS A 163 -18.79 33.06 -37.90
CA LYS A 163 -18.58 32.75 -36.49
C LYS A 163 -17.12 32.93 -36.09
N GLN A 164 -16.18 32.44 -36.89
CA GLN A 164 -14.74 32.60 -36.69
C GLN A 164 -14.33 34.08 -36.75
N ALA A 165 -14.80 34.84 -37.74
CA ALA A 165 -14.52 36.27 -37.85
C ALA A 165 -15.03 37.05 -36.62
N ARG A 166 -16.25 36.75 -36.17
CA ARG A 166 -16.80 37.33 -34.94
C ARG A 166 -15.96 36.96 -33.71
N ASN A 167 -15.60 35.69 -33.55
CA ASN A 167 -14.80 35.21 -32.42
C ASN A 167 -13.38 35.78 -32.44
N ALA A 168 -12.78 36.01 -33.63
CA ALA A 168 -11.47 36.64 -33.77
C ALA A 168 -11.47 38.09 -33.26
N ILE A 169 -12.59 38.80 -33.35
CA ILE A 169 -12.73 40.15 -32.76
C ILE A 169 -12.78 40.06 -31.23
N SER A 170 -13.54 39.11 -30.68
CA SER A 170 -13.54 38.84 -29.24
C SER A 170 -12.15 38.48 -28.72
N GLU A 171 -11.41 37.66 -29.47
CA GLU A 171 -10.04 37.25 -29.12
C GLU A 171 -9.08 38.44 -29.12
N LYS A 172 -9.14 39.30 -30.15
CA LYS A 172 -8.37 40.55 -30.18
C LYS A 172 -8.71 41.47 -29.01
N TRP A 173 -9.98 41.56 -28.64
CA TRP A 173 -10.41 42.32 -27.47
C TRP A 173 -9.85 41.72 -26.18
N TYR A 174 -9.93 40.39 -26.02
CA TYR A 174 -9.44 39.66 -24.86
C TYR A 174 -7.92 39.83 -24.69
N GLN A 175 -7.14 39.70 -25.75
CA GLN A 175 -5.69 39.94 -25.73
C GLN A 175 -5.33 41.35 -25.26
N ARG A 176 -6.08 42.37 -25.69
CA ARG A 176 -5.87 43.74 -25.23
C ARG A 176 -6.30 43.96 -23.79
N PHE A 177 -7.37 43.28 -23.36
CA PHE A 177 -7.83 43.29 -21.98
C PHE A 177 -6.81 42.60 -21.06
N SER A 178 -6.20 41.49 -21.48
CA SER A 178 -5.22 40.74 -20.70
C SER A 178 -3.88 41.46 -20.54
N THR A 179 -3.44 42.23 -21.55
CA THR A 179 -2.15 42.94 -21.50
C THR A 179 -2.21 44.34 -20.88
N ASN A 180 -3.40 44.85 -20.55
CA ASN A 180 -3.55 46.22 -20.05
C ASN A 180 -3.29 46.28 -18.54
N GLU A 181 -2.23 46.97 -18.10
CA GLU A 181 -1.89 47.11 -16.68
C GLU A 181 -3.02 47.77 -15.86
N GLY A 182 -3.73 48.75 -16.44
CA GLY A 182 -4.86 49.43 -15.78
C GLY A 182 -6.08 48.54 -15.52
N MET A 183 -6.11 47.34 -16.08
CA MET A 183 -7.18 46.35 -15.89
C MET A 183 -6.77 45.21 -14.95
N SER A 184 -5.58 45.24 -14.35
CA SER A 184 -5.05 44.19 -13.47
C SER A 184 -6.01 43.87 -12.31
N ASN A 185 -6.41 44.87 -11.52
CA ASN A 185 -7.36 44.69 -10.40
C ASN A 185 -8.71 44.09 -10.86
N ILE A 186 -9.14 44.41 -12.08
CA ILE A 186 -10.39 43.86 -12.65
C ILE A 186 -10.20 42.39 -13.00
N ARG A 187 -9.06 42.01 -13.61
CA ARG A 187 -8.74 40.61 -13.90
C ARG A 187 -8.64 39.77 -12.63
N VAL A 188 -7.97 40.29 -11.59
CA VAL A 188 -7.91 39.65 -10.27
C VAL A 188 -9.31 39.45 -9.70
N THR A 189 -10.16 40.49 -9.73
CA THR A 189 -11.56 40.37 -9.25
C THR A 189 -12.35 39.29 -10.02
N ILE A 190 -12.19 39.21 -11.35
CA ILE A 190 -12.82 38.15 -12.16
C ILE A 190 -12.28 36.79 -11.74
N GLY A 191 -10.96 36.66 -11.58
CA GLY A 191 -10.28 35.45 -11.13
C GLY A 191 -10.80 34.95 -9.79
N GLU A 192 -10.81 35.81 -8.76
CA GLU A 192 -11.31 35.52 -7.41
C GLU A 192 -12.78 35.08 -7.43
N ARG A 193 -13.65 35.79 -8.17
CA ARG A 193 -15.08 35.45 -8.25
C ARG A 193 -15.31 34.14 -9.01
N LYS A 194 -14.48 33.86 -10.03
CA LYS A 194 -14.51 32.60 -10.78
C LYS A 194 -14.02 31.42 -9.93
N ALA A 195 -12.92 31.60 -9.21
CA ALA A 195 -12.40 30.67 -8.21
C ALA A 195 -13.44 30.35 -7.15
N ALA A 196 -14.07 31.37 -6.54
CA ALA A 196 -15.09 31.18 -5.52
C ALA A 196 -16.30 30.40 -6.05
N ARG A 197 -16.78 30.72 -7.26
CA ARG A 197 -17.89 30.00 -7.91
C ARG A 197 -17.53 28.55 -8.21
N ARG A 198 -16.32 28.30 -8.73
CA ARG A 198 -15.83 26.95 -9.04
C ARG A 198 -15.66 26.11 -7.77
N ALA A 199 -15.06 26.66 -6.72
CA ALA A 199 -14.92 25.98 -5.43
C ALA A 199 -16.28 25.56 -4.87
N GLN A 200 -17.29 26.45 -4.96
CA GLN A 200 -18.64 26.14 -4.51
C GLN A 200 -19.31 25.06 -5.37
N GLN A 201 -19.13 25.09 -6.69
CA GLN A 201 -19.65 24.06 -7.59
C GLN A 201 -19.01 22.70 -7.32
N LEU A 202 -17.68 22.66 -7.16
CA LEU A 202 -16.96 21.44 -6.83
C LEU A 202 -17.36 20.91 -5.46
N ALA A 203 -17.56 21.79 -4.46
CA ALA A 203 -18.01 21.38 -3.13
C ALA A 203 -19.48 20.93 -3.09
N ASN A 204 -20.33 21.42 -3.99
CA ASN A 204 -21.69 20.90 -4.15
C ASN A 204 -21.68 19.52 -4.82
N PHE A 205 -20.78 19.31 -5.78
CA PHE A 205 -20.60 18.03 -6.48
C PHE A 205 -19.92 16.96 -5.60
N PHE A 206 -18.95 17.40 -4.79
CA PHE A 206 -18.16 16.58 -3.87
C PHE A 206 -18.31 17.14 -2.43
N PRO A 207 -19.40 16.80 -1.72
CA PRO A 207 -19.78 17.40 -0.44
C PRO A 207 -18.72 17.33 0.67
N PHE A 208 -17.76 16.41 0.56
CA PHE A 208 -16.66 16.23 1.52
C PHE A 208 -15.75 17.46 1.63
N LEU A 209 -15.70 18.30 0.60
CA LEU A 209 -14.96 19.57 0.68
C LEU A 209 -15.51 20.49 1.77
N ASN A 210 -16.78 20.32 2.16
CA ASN A 210 -17.41 21.07 3.23
C ASN A 210 -17.32 20.39 4.61
N ASP A 211 -16.78 19.18 4.72
CA ASP A 211 -16.73 18.46 6.00
C ASP A 211 -15.47 18.84 6.80
N PRO A 212 -15.60 19.53 7.95
CA PRO A 212 -14.47 19.89 8.80
C PRO A 212 -13.81 18.69 9.49
N ARG A 213 -14.36 17.47 9.40
CA ARG A 213 -13.73 16.27 10.00
C ARG A 213 -12.55 15.74 9.19
N TRP A 214 -12.42 16.18 7.95
CA TRP A 214 -11.34 15.78 7.05
C TRP A 214 -10.03 16.52 7.31
N ASP A 215 -10.08 17.62 8.05
CA ASP A 215 -8.90 18.33 8.49
C ASP A 215 -9.11 18.96 9.86
N HIS A 216 -8.15 18.75 10.74
CA HIS A 216 -8.23 19.10 12.16
C HIS A 216 -8.34 20.60 12.47
N SER A 217 -8.36 21.48 11.46
CA SER A 217 -8.39 22.93 11.68
C SER A 217 -9.26 23.75 10.71
N THR A 218 -9.37 23.38 9.43
CA THR A 218 -10.11 24.14 8.41
C THR A 218 -10.78 23.23 7.38
N PRO A 219 -12.06 23.46 7.01
CA PRO A 219 -12.71 22.74 5.91
C PRO A 219 -11.84 22.70 4.66
N PRO A 220 -11.76 21.56 3.93
CA PRO A 220 -10.94 21.46 2.72
C PRO A 220 -11.26 22.53 1.67
N ILE A 221 -12.53 22.96 1.56
CA ILE A 221 -12.94 24.04 0.65
C ILE A 221 -12.22 25.37 0.92
N ASP A 222 -11.87 25.68 2.17
CA ASP A 222 -11.19 26.93 2.50
C ASP A 222 -9.74 26.91 2.03
N ARG A 223 -9.08 25.74 2.06
CA ARG A 223 -7.75 25.55 1.45
C ARG A 223 -7.82 25.58 -0.06
N LEU A 224 -8.79 24.92 -0.69
CA LEU A 224 -8.99 25.02 -2.13
C LEU A 224 -9.21 26.48 -2.58
N ARG A 225 -9.97 27.27 -1.81
CA ARG A 225 -10.14 28.71 -2.07
C ARG A 225 -8.83 29.47 -1.94
N GLN A 226 -8.00 29.12 -0.96
CA GLN A 226 -6.68 29.72 -0.82
C GLN A 226 -5.78 29.37 -2.01
N ASP A 227 -5.69 28.09 -2.39
CA ASP A 227 -4.88 27.63 -3.52
C ASP A 227 -5.34 28.28 -4.84
N TYR A 228 -6.64 28.47 -5.02
CA TYR A 228 -7.16 29.24 -6.15
C TYR A 228 -6.78 30.72 -6.11
N ASN A 229 -6.81 31.36 -4.94
CA ASN A 229 -6.43 32.77 -4.84
C ASN A 229 -4.93 32.94 -5.13
N ASP A 230 -4.10 32.03 -4.63
CA ASP A 230 -2.67 31.98 -4.93
C ASP A 230 -2.43 31.80 -6.43
N GLU A 231 -3.20 30.92 -7.09
CA GLU A 231 -3.18 30.75 -8.56
C GLU A 231 -3.65 32.00 -9.32
N VAL A 232 -4.65 32.73 -8.81
CA VAL A 232 -5.10 34.00 -9.41
C VAL A 232 -3.99 35.06 -9.34
N GLU A 233 -3.34 35.20 -8.19
CA GLU A 233 -2.21 36.13 -8.01
C GLU A 233 -1.01 35.75 -8.88
N LEU A 234 -0.68 34.46 -8.95
CA LEU A 234 0.44 33.95 -9.75
C LEU A 234 0.17 34.12 -11.25
N ALA A 235 -1.04 33.79 -11.72
CA ALA A 235 -1.42 33.93 -13.13
C ALA A 235 -1.34 35.39 -13.61
N GLU A 236 -1.74 36.33 -12.76
CA GLU A 236 -1.64 37.77 -13.05
C GLU A 236 -0.17 38.24 -13.04
N THR A 237 0.62 37.82 -12.04
CA THR A 237 2.05 38.16 -11.94
C THR A 237 2.86 37.64 -13.14
N GLU A 238 2.54 36.44 -13.62
CA GLU A 238 3.19 35.81 -14.76
C GLU A 238 2.54 36.17 -16.11
N SER A 239 1.46 36.97 -16.10
CA SER A 239 0.69 37.34 -17.31
C SER A 239 0.24 36.13 -18.14
N ARG A 240 -0.15 35.04 -17.47
CA ARG A 240 -0.62 33.79 -18.11
C ARG A 240 -2.12 33.58 -17.89
N ALA A 241 -2.68 32.61 -18.61
CA ALA A 241 -4.07 32.21 -18.40
C ALA A 241 -4.23 31.52 -17.03
N LEU A 242 -5.36 31.79 -16.38
CA LEU A 242 -5.75 31.16 -15.12
C LEU A 242 -6.02 29.66 -15.33
N ASN A 243 -5.36 28.80 -14.55
CA ASN A 243 -5.47 27.34 -14.69
C ASN A 243 -6.02 26.69 -13.41
N LEU A 244 -7.33 26.84 -13.20
CA LEU A 244 -8.01 26.24 -12.05
C LEU A 244 -8.11 24.72 -12.13
N ASP A 245 -8.08 24.14 -13.34
CA ASP A 245 -8.19 22.68 -13.52
C ASP A 245 -6.97 21.95 -12.95
N ASN A 246 -5.76 22.51 -13.09
CA ASN A 246 -4.55 21.93 -12.50
C ASN A 246 -4.55 22.03 -10.97
N VAL A 247 -5.02 23.17 -10.43
CA VAL A 247 -5.16 23.34 -8.98
C VAL A 247 -6.14 22.32 -8.41
N ASP A 248 -7.25 22.06 -9.11
CA ASP A 248 -8.20 21.02 -8.72
C ASP A 248 -7.59 19.63 -8.67
N GLU A 249 -6.82 19.26 -9.70
CA GLU A 249 -6.19 17.94 -9.81
C GLU A 249 -5.18 17.75 -8.67
N GLU A 250 -4.29 18.71 -8.46
CA GLU A 250 -3.27 18.66 -7.41
C GLU A 250 -3.90 18.64 -6.02
N PHE A 251 -4.86 19.53 -5.76
CA PHE A 251 -5.55 19.60 -4.48
C PHE A 251 -6.29 18.30 -4.15
N LEU A 252 -7.11 17.78 -5.08
CA LEU A 252 -7.87 16.56 -4.84
C LEU A 252 -6.95 15.34 -4.70
N THR A 253 -5.87 15.26 -5.48
CA THR A 253 -4.87 14.20 -5.35
C THR A 253 -4.26 14.21 -3.96
N ASN A 254 -3.81 15.38 -3.49
CA ASN A 254 -3.20 15.52 -2.16
C ASN A 254 -4.18 15.21 -1.04
N LEU A 255 -5.43 15.67 -1.15
CA LEU A 255 -6.49 15.42 -0.18
C LEU A 255 -6.80 13.91 -0.07
N LEU A 256 -6.99 13.24 -1.22
CA LEU A 256 -7.29 11.81 -1.27
C LEU A 256 -6.09 10.98 -0.80
N ASN A 257 -4.87 11.32 -1.23
CA ASN A 257 -3.66 10.62 -0.81
C ASN A 257 -3.46 10.69 0.70
N THR A 258 -3.62 11.88 1.29
CA THR A 258 -3.53 12.08 2.74
C THR A 258 -4.54 11.21 3.49
N HIS A 259 -5.79 11.15 3.00
CA HIS A 259 -6.84 10.35 3.63
C HIS A 259 -6.60 8.85 3.47
N LEU A 260 -6.19 8.40 2.29
CA LEU A 260 -5.83 7.01 2.02
C LEU A 260 -4.66 6.58 2.90
N ASN A 261 -3.58 7.37 2.99
CA ASN A 261 -2.42 7.07 3.82
C ASN A 261 -2.76 7.08 5.32
N ALA A 262 -3.48 8.09 5.80
CA ALA A 262 -3.89 8.14 7.20
C ALA A 262 -4.72 6.91 7.61
N LYS A 263 -5.51 6.38 6.68
CA LYS A 263 -6.29 5.15 6.88
C LYS A 263 -5.43 3.90 6.72
N THR A 264 -4.66 3.75 5.64
CA THR A 264 -3.83 2.54 5.42
C THR A 264 -2.78 2.38 6.51
N SER A 265 -2.08 3.44 6.95
CA SER A 265 -1.08 3.36 8.02
C SER A 265 -1.63 2.85 9.35
N GLN A 266 -2.95 2.99 9.60
CA GLN A 266 -3.60 2.42 10.79
C GLN A 266 -3.80 0.90 10.70
N TYR A 267 -3.93 0.35 9.49
CA TYR A 267 -4.36 -1.03 9.25
C TYR A 267 -3.31 -1.92 8.58
N ILE A 268 -2.44 -1.34 7.76
CA ILE A 268 -1.39 -2.00 6.95
C ILE A 268 -0.07 -1.33 7.31
N ASN A 269 0.73 -2.00 8.14
CA ASN A 269 2.03 -1.51 8.61
C ASN A 269 3.20 -2.41 8.22
N PHE A 270 2.95 -3.48 7.46
CA PHE A 270 3.94 -4.48 7.05
C PHE A 270 4.35 -4.35 5.57
N ILE A 271 3.64 -3.54 4.79
CA ILE A 271 3.95 -3.21 3.39
C ILE A 271 3.95 -1.69 3.25
N GLU A 272 4.85 -1.18 2.41
CA GLU A 272 4.84 0.21 1.96
C GLU A 272 3.69 0.42 0.95
N VAL A 273 2.72 1.25 1.30
CA VAL A 273 1.51 1.51 0.48
C VAL A 273 1.47 2.96 -0.03
N GLU A 274 2.42 3.80 0.34
CA GLU A 274 2.39 5.25 0.05
C GLU A 274 2.38 5.54 -1.46
N GLU A 275 3.33 4.97 -2.22
CA GLU A 275 3.41 5.13 -3.68
C GLU A 275 2.15 4.60 -4.38
N PHE A 276 1.65 3.42 -3.95
CA PHE A 276 0.40 2.87 -4.47
C PHE A 276 -0.79 3.79 -4.20
N ASN A 277 -0.91 4.33 -2.99
CA ASN A 277 -1.99 5.24 -2.62
C ASN A 277 -1.91 6.58 -3.37
N GLU A 278 -0.72 7.08 -3.67
CA GLU A 278 -0.52 8.28 -4.47
C GLU A 278 -1.02 8.09 -5.91
N GLU A 279 -0.65 6.97 -6.56
CA GLU A 279 -1.14 6.62 -7.90
C GLU A 279 -2.67 6.49 -7.92
N GLN A 280 -3.24 5.83 -6.91
CA GLN A 280 -4.68 5.65 -6.79
C GLN A 280 -5.41 6.97 -6.50
N ALA A 281 -4.85 7.83 -5.65
CA ALA A 281 -5.40 9.15 -5.36
C ALA A 281 -5.45 10.03 -6.62
N ASN A 282 -4.40 10.01 -7.44
CA ASN A 282 -4.34 10.72 -8.71
C ASN A 282 -5.39 10.18 -9.70
N SER A 283 -5.50 8.85 -9.82
CA SER A 283 -6.52 8.20 -10.65
C SER A 283 -7.95 8.58 -10.22
N LEU A 284 -8.22 8.57 -8.91
CA LEU A 284 -9.51 8.97 -8.36
C LEU A 284 -9.81 10.46 -8.57
N ALA A 285 -8.83 11.35 -8.34
CA ALA A 285 -8.96 12.78 -8.57
C ALA A 285 -9.36 13.07 -10.03
N LYS A 286 -8.68 12.43 -10.99
CA LYS A 286 -9.00 12.54 -12.43
C LYS A 286 -10.41 12.07 -12.74
N LYS A 287 -10.84 10.93 -12.20
CA LYS A 287 -12.21 10.41 -12.38
C LYS A 287 -13.26 11.35 -11.81
N ILE A 288 -13.02 11.95 -10.63
CA ILE A 288 -13.91 12.93 -10.00
C ILE A 288 -14.02 14.18 -10.87
N LEU A 289 -12.90 14.73 -11.33
CA LEU A 289 -12.89 15.96 -12.13
C LEU A 289 -13.48 15.76 -13.51
N GLN A 290 -13.24 14.61 -14.13
CA GLN A 290 -13.90 14.26 -15.39
C GLN A 290 -15.42 14.21 -15.21
N ALA A 291 -15.92 13.51 -14.19
CA ALA A 291 -17.35 13.46 -13.91
C ALA A 291 -17.95 14.85 -13.61
N PHE A 292 -17.21 15.70 -12.88
CA PHE A 292 -17.61 17.08 -12.61
C PHE A 292 -17.71 17.91 -13.89
N ASN A 293 -16.69 17.86 -14.76
CA ASN A 293 -16.63 18.63 -16.00
C ASN A 293 -17.66 18.16 -17.04
N ASP A 294 -17.93 16.85 -17.09
CA ASP A 294 -18.90 16.24 -18.01
C ASP A 294 -20.35 16.33 -17.48
N GLY A 295 -20.55 16.76 -16.23
CA GLY A 295 -21.86 16.85 -15.58
C GLY A 295 -22.47 15.47 -15.26
N GLU A 296 -21.63 14.46 -15.12
CA GLU A 296 -22.03 13.09 -14.76
C GLU A 296 -22.21 12.93 -13.25
N THR A 297 -22.92 11.90 -12.82
CA THR A 297 -23.08 11.60 -11.38
C THR A 297 -21.80 11.03 -10.78
N LEU A 298 -21.43 11.47 -9.57
CA LEU A 298 -20.30 10.93 -8.81
C LEU A 298 -20.47 9.42 -8.53
N ARG A 299 -19.56 8.58 -9.05
CA ARG A 299 -19.59 7.11 -8.89
C ARG A 299 -18.55 6.58 -7.90
N MET A 300 -18.39 7.27 -6.77
CA MET A 300 -17.34 6.98 -5.79
C MET A 300 -17.36 5.52 -5.29
N ASN A 301 -18.55 4.92 -5.11
CA ASN A 301 -18.64 3.52 -4.68
C ASN A 301 -17.99 2.55 -5.67
N GLU A 302 -18.24 2.72 -6.97
CA GLU A 302 -17.69 1.87 -8.04
C GLU A 302 -16.17 2.03 -8.12
N TRP A 303 -15.67 3.27 -8.02
CA TRP A 303 -14.23 3.53 -8.05
C TRP A 303 -13.50 2.99 -6.80
N LEU A 304 -14.16 2.99 -5.65
CA LEU A 304 -13.64 2.36 -4.44
C LEU A 304 -13.69 0.82 -4.50
N ASP A 305 -14.63 0.23 -5.24
CA ASP A 305 -14.62 -1.21 -5.54
C ASP A 305 -13.41 -1.60 -6.40
N ASP A 306 -13.05 -0.78 -7.40
CA ASP A 306 -11.83 -0.97 -8.20
C ASP A 306 -10.58 -0.85 -7.31
N TYR A 307 -10.50 0.19 -6.47
CA TYR A 307 -9.41 0.37 -5.51
C TYR A 307 -9.29 -0.84 -4.55
N GLN A 308 -10.40 -1.41 -4.10
CA GLN A 308 -10.39 -2.60 -3.25
C GLN A 308 -9.74 -3.80 -3.93
N ARG A 309 -10.11 -4.05 -5.20
CA ARG A 309 -9.53 -5.13 -5.99
C ARG A 309 -8.03 -4.92 -6.17
N GLU A 310 -7.63 -3.73 -6.58
CA GLU A 310 -6.24 -3.37 -6.84
C GLU A 310 -5.39 -3.41 -5.56
N LEU A 311 -5.91 -2.93 -4.43
CA LEU A 311 -5.21 -3.01 -3.13
C LEU A 311 -5.08 -4.47 -2.67
N THR A 312 -6.11 -5.30 -2.86
CA THR A 312 -6.04 -6.73 -2.51
C THR A 312 -4.98 -7.45 -3.33
N GLU A 313 -4.93 -7.19 -4.63
CA GLU A 313 -3.92 -7.75 -5.54
C GLU A 313 -2.52 -7.23 -5.19
N TYR A 314 -2.38 -5.94 -4.88
CA TYR A 314 -1.13 -5.33 -4.46
C TYR A 314 -0.57 -5.98 -3.18
N ILE A 315 -1.41 -6.13 -2.15
CA ILE A 315 -1.03 -6.78 -0.89
C ILE A 315 -0.57 -8.22 -1.15
N ARG A 316 -1.36 -9.01 -1.90
CA ARG A 316 -1.01 -10.40 -2.23
C ARG A 316 0.31 -10.49 -2.98
N LYS A 317 0.50 -9.64 -3.99
CA LYS A 317 1.72 -9.58 -4.78
C LYS A 317 2.93 -9.21 -3.91
N LYS A 318 2.81 -8.20 -3.04
CA LYS A 318 3.91 -7.79 -2.15
C LYS A 318 4.27 -8.89 -1.15
N ILE A 319 3.31 -9.65 -0.62
CA ILE A 319 3.60 -10.82 0.24
C ILE A 319 4.27 -11.95 -0.55
N SER A 320 3.96 -12.12 -1.84
CA SER A 320 4.62 -13.16 -2.65
C SER A 320 6.04 -12.80 -3.10
N LEU A 321 6.45 -11.53 -3.04
CA LEU A 321 7.79 -11.12 -3.49
C LEU A 321 8.80 -11.24 -2.34
N VAL A 322 9.94 -11.85 -2.62
CA VAL A 322 11.08 -11.99 -1.70
C VAL A 322 12.18 -11.07 -2.24
N ASP A 323 12.62 -10.10 -1.43
CA ASP A 323 13.59 -9.07 -1.86
C ASP A 323 13.19 -8.31 -3.15
N GLY A 324 11.89 -8.24 -3.46
CA GLY A 324 11.35 -7.56 -4.65
C GLY A 324 11.16 -8.45 -5.89
N GLU A 325 11.59 -9.71 -5.86
CA GLU A 325 11.47 -10.66 -6.96
C GLU A 325 10.67 -11.91 -6.55
N GLU A 326 10.13 -12.65 -7.54
CA GLU A 326 9.53 -13.96 -7.26
C GLU A 326 10.64 -14.97 -6.96
N TRP A 327 10.45 -15.79 -5.93
CA TRP A 327 11.42 -16.83 -5.60
C TRP A 327 11.54 -17.87 -6.73
N GLU A 328 12.72 -17.96 -7.33
CA GLU A 328 13.04 -18.97 -8.33
C GLU A 328 13.38 -20.31 -7.67
N GLN A 329 12.52 -21.30 -7.89
CA GLN A 329 12.78 -22.67 -7.44
C GLN A 329 14.01 -23.23 -8.15
N SER A 330 15.10 -23.35 -7.40
CA SER A 330 16.34 -23.96 -7.86
C SER A 330 16.59 -25.26 -7.10
N THR A 331 17.26 -26.20 -7.77
CA THR A 331 17.75 -27.45 -7.18
C THR A 331 19.26 -27.46 -7.24
N ILE A 332 19.90 -27.54 -6.07
CA ILE A 332 21.36 -27.68 -5.98
C ILE A 332 21.69 -29.17 -5.92
N GLU A 333 22.33 -29.69 -6.97
CA GLU A 333 22.85 -31.06 -6.98
C GLU A 333 24.22 -31.11 -6.30
N LEU A 334 24.36 -31.95 -5.27
CA LEU A 334 25.65 -32.24 -4.63
C LEU A 334 26.31 -33.45 -5.29
N SER A 335 27.00 -33.22 -6.40
CA SER A 335 27.78 -34.27 -7.08
C SER A 335 29.12 -34.60 -6.39
N GLU A 336 29.61 -33.74 -5.49
CA GLU A 336 30.95 -33.86 -4.86
C GLU A 336 30.93 -34.20 -3.35
N ALA A 337 29.76 -34.44 -2.73
CA ALA A 337 29.64 -34.65 -1.26
C ALA A 337 29.71 -36.12 -0.81
N ALA A 338 30.50 -36.96 -1.48
CA ALA A 338 30.56 -38.41 -1.22
C ALA A 338 31.00 -38.77 0.23
N ASN A 339 31.73 -37.88 0.90
CA ASN A 339 32.25 -38.08 2.26
C ASN A 339 31.33 -37.49 3.35
N ALA A 340 30.23 -36.82 2.99
CA ALA A 340 29.29 -36.26 3.97
C ALA A 340 28.38 -37.36 4.52
N LEU A 341 28.26 -37.45 5.85
CA LEU A 341 27.43 -38.47 6.51
C LEU A 341 25.96 -38.30 6.17
N SER A 342 25.51 -37.04 6.07
CA SER A 342 24.18 -36.66 5.59
C SER A 342 23.87 -37.19 4.17
N PHE A 343 24.83 -37.12 3.26
CA PHE A 343 24.70 -37.63 1.89
C PHE A 343 24.67 -39.17 1.85
N LEU A 344 25.54 -39.82 2.63
CA LEU A 344 25.57 -41.29 2.76
C LEU A 344 24.28 -41.85 3.37
N TRP A 345 23.63 -41.12 4.27
CA TRP A 345 22.34 -41.50 4.84
C TRP A 345 21.20 -41.45 3.80
N ASN A 346 21.24 -40.48 2.88
CA ASN A 346 20.18 -40.24 1.90
C ASN A 346 20.37 -40.96 0.55
N ASN A 347 21.53 -41.56 0.29
CA ASN A 347 21.78 -42.29 -0.95
C ASN A 347 21.04 -43.64 -0.97
N LYS A 348 20.21 -43.87 -2.01
CA LYS A 348 19.47 -45.13 -2.22
C LYS A 348 20.39 -46.37 -2.24
N ALA A 349 21.60 -46.24 -2.79
CA ALA A 349 22.55 -47.36 -2.85
C ALA A 349 23.13 -47.70 -1.46
N SER A 350 23.36 -46.68 -0.63
CA SER A 350 23.80 -46.82 0.77
C SER A 350 22.69 -47.36 1.66
N ARG A 351 21.44 -46.89 1.50
CA ARG A 351 20.28 -47.47 2.20
C ARG A 351 20.06 -48.92 1.82
N TRP A 352 20.15 -49.26 0.53
CA TRP A 352 20.02 -50.65 0.09
C TRP A 352 21.14 -51.56 0.61
N SER A 353 22.41 -51.10 0.55
CA SER A 353 23.54 -51.88 1.05
C SER A 353 23.56 -51.97 2.57
N SER A 354 23.19 -50.90 3.28
CA SER A 354 22.99 -50.86 4.73
C SER A 354 21.83 -51.76 5.14
N ASP A 355 20.68 -51.71 4.48
CA ASP A 355 19.56 -52.62 4.75
C ASP A 355 19.94 -54.07 4.49
N PHE A 356 20.68 -54.35 3.42
CA PHE A 356 21.18 -55.68 3.13
C PHE A 356 22.18 -56.18 4.17
N LEU A 357 23.18 -55.37 4.52
CA LEU A 357 24.22 -55.70 5.51
C LEU A 357 23.66 -55.74 6.93
N ASN A 358 22.70 -54.89 7.28
CA ASN A 358 22.00 -54.92 8.56
C ASN A 358 21.11 -56.15 8.65
N ARG A 359 20.37 -56.52 7.59
CA ARG A 359 19.59 -57.77 7.59
C ARG A 359 20.48 -59.01 7.76
N ILE A 360 21.63 -59.05 7.09
CA ILE A 360 22.59 -60.16 7.21
C ILE A 360 23.29 -60.15 8.57
N GLY A 361 23.76 -58.99 9.03
CA GLY A 361 24.43 -58.81 10.31
C GLY A 361 23.49 -59.05 11.50
N ASP A 362 22.23 -58.67 11.39
CA ASP A 362 21.18 -58.94 12.37
C ASP A 362 20.85 -60.43 12.42
N ALA A 363 20.74 -61.09 11.27
CA ALA A 363 20.50 -62.53 11.21
C ALA A 363 21.68 -63.33 11.77
N TYR A 364 22.91 -62.89 11.50
CA TYR A 364 24.14 -63.52 11.99
C TYR A 364 24.36 -63.31 13.49
N SER A 365 24.13 -62.09 13.99
CA SER A 365 24.20 -61.78 15.43
C SER A 365 23.09 -62.47 16.23
N PHE A 366 21.90 -62.65 15.66
CA PHE A 366 20.82 -63.43 16.27
C PHE A 366 21.18 -64.93 16.40
N LEU A 367 21.79 -65.53 15.37
CA LEU A 367 22.29 -66.91 15.44
C LEU A 367 23.37 -67.10 16.52
N GLN A 368 24.32 -66.15 16.61
CA GLN A 368 25.34 -66.16 17.66
C GLN A 368 24.71 -66.01 19.06
N TYR A 369 23.70 -65.14 19.19
CA TYR A 369 22.98 -64.93 20.45
C TYR A 369 22.19 -66.16 20.91
N MET A 370 21.63 -66.93 19.97
CA MET A 370 20.91 -68.19 20.26
C MET A 370 21.85 -69.38 20.55
N GLY A 371 23.17 -69.15 20.61
CA GLY A 371 24.16 -70.19 20.90
C GLY A 371 24.40 -71.17 19.75
N ALA A 372 23.86 -70.90 18.55
CA ALA A 372 24.21 -71.63 17.34
C ALA A 372 25.56 -71.11 16.86
N THR A 373 26.65 -71.72 17.33
CA THR A 373 27.94 -71.54 16.64
C THR A 373 27.75 -72.03 15.21
N ALA A 374 28.10 -71.21 14.22
CA ALA A 374 28.23 -71.66 12.84
C ALA A 374 29.27 -72.79 12.85
N GLN A 375 28.82 -74.04 12.92
CA GLN A 375 29.69 -75.22 13.03
C GLN A 375 30.40 -75.55 11.71
N ASN A 376 30.20 -74.74 10.66
CA ASN A 376 30.74 -74.99 9.32
C ASN A 376 31.65 -73.85 8.87
N ASP A 377 32.96 -74.05 8.99
CA ASP A 377 34.02 -73.17 8.47
C ASP A 377 34.20 -73.27 6.93
N ASN A 378 33.18 -73.72 6.19
CA ASN A 378 33.28 -73.95 4.75
C ASN A 378 32.49 -72.91 3.94
N PHE A 379 33.21 -72.07 3.18
CA PHE A 379 32.71 -70.89 2.46
C PHE A 379 31.48 -71.15 1.56
N VAL A 380 31.36 -72.34 0.97
CA VAL A 380 30.21 -72.72 0.11
C VAL A 380 28.92 -72.90 0.93
N PHE A 381 29.01 -73.44 2.14
CA PHE A 381 27.86 -73.56 3.03
C PHE A 381 27.51 -72.22 3.70
N SER A 382 28.49 -71.34 3.90
CA SER A 382 28.25 -69.97 4.37
C SER A 382 27.37 -69.14 3.43
N ILE A 383 27.49 -69.34 2.10
CA ILE A 383 26.64 -68.67 1.11
C ILE A 383 25.20 -69.21 1.16
N ILE A 384 25.03 -70.51 1.36
CA ILE A 384 23.71 -71.15 1.52
C ILE A 384 23.06 -70.71 2.83
N ASP A 385 23.83 -70.57 3.91
CA ASP A 385 23.36 -70.05 5.19
C ASP A 385 22.96 -68.56 5.07
N VAL A 386 23.76 -67.72 4.39
CA VAL A 386 23.39 -66.33 4.09
C VAL A 386 22.13 -66.24 3.24
N TYR A 387 21.95 -67.12 2.25
CA TYR A 387 20.75 -67.17 1.43
C TYR A 387 19.50 -67.59 2.23
N ASN A 388 19.64 -68.61 3.09
CA ASN A 388 18.55 -69.06 3.97
C ASN A 388 18.22 -68.00 5.06
N LEU A 389 19.22 -67.28 5.56
CA LEU A 389 19.06 -66.17 6.49
C LEU A 389 18.35 -64.99 5.85
N TYR A 390 18.71 -64.64 4.61
CA TYR A 390 18.01 -63.61 3.85
C TYR A 390 16.55 -64.00 3.55
N ARG A 391 16.31 -65.25 3.15
CA ARG A 391 14.97 -65.78 2.88
C ARG A 391 14.06 -65.79 4.12
N ASN A 392 14.63 -66.03 5.31
CA ASN A 392 13.91 -66.05 6.58
C ASN A 392 14.06 -64.75 7.37
N ALA A 393 14.59 -63.68 6.75
CA ALA A 393 14.92 -62.43 7.44
C ALA A 393 13.70 -61.77 8.09
N ASP A 394 12.52 -61.89 7.50
CA ASP A 394 11.30 -61.29 8.06
C ASP A 394 10.83 -62.03 9.33
N GLY A 395 10.90 -63.37 9.36
CA GLY A 395 10.61 -64.16 10.56
C GLY A 395 11.67 -63.99 11.66
N LEU A 396 12.93 -63.78 11.27
CA LEU A 396 14.01 -63.41 12.20
C LEU A 396 13.84 -61.98 12.72
N ALA A 397 13.41 -61.04 11.89
CA ALA A 397 13.11 -59.66 12.29
C ALA A 397 11.92 -59.60 13.24
N GLU A 398 10.87 -60.39 13.00
CA GLU A 398 9.74 -60.54 13.91
C GLU A 398 10.19 -61.13 15.26
N THR A 399 10.96 -62.22 15.24
CA THR A 399 11.51 -62.84 16.45
C THR A 399 12.45 -61.88 17.20
N LYS A 400 13.32 -61.14 16.48
CA LYS A 400 14.15 -60.06 17.02
C LYS A 400 13.30 -58.94 17.59
N SER A 401 12.19 -58.56 16.95
CA SER A 401 11.29 -57.53 17.49
C SER A 401 10.65 -57.99 18.80
N ILE A 402 10.31 -59.27 18.93
CA ILE A 402 9.81 -59.87 20.16
C ILE A 402 10.91 -59.88 21.22
N PHE A 403 12.12 -60.37 20.92
CA PHE A 403 13.25 -60.34 21.85
C PHE A 403 13.66 -58.92 22.24
N LEU A 404 13.77 -58.00 21.28
CA LEU A 404 14.03 -56.59 21.54
C LEU A 404 12.91 -55.97 22.35
N SER A 405 11.64 -56.32 22.15
CA SER A 405 10.54 -55.82 22.98
C SER A 405 10.66 -56.31 24.43
N LEU A 406 11.15 -57.54 24.63
CA LEU A 406 11.45 -58.11 25.95
C LEU A 406 12.70 -57.49 26.59
N PHE A 407 13.69 -57.07 25.78
CA PHE A 407 14.93 -56.42 26.24
C PHE A 407 14.88 -54.88 26.27
N LYS A 408 13.92 -54.26 25.59
CA LYS A 408 13.72 -52.80 25.52
C LYS A 408 13.59 -52.16 26.90
N PRO A 409 12.92 -52.79 27.89
CA PRO A 409 12.90 -52.29 29.26
C PRO A 409 14.28 -52.18 29.90
N PHE A 410 15.28 -52.92 29.43
CA PHE A 410 16.64 -53.01 29.98
C PHE A 410 17.70 -52.29 29.14
N LEU A 411 17.32 -51.78 27.95
CA LEU A 411 18.24 -51.10 27.03
C LEU A 411 19.00 -49.92 27.67
N PRO A 412 18.38 -49.05 28.50
CA PRO A 412 19.10 -47.96 29.16
C PRO A 412 20.20 -48.45 30.10
N LEU A 413 19.96 -49.56 30.79
CA LEU A 413 20.96 -50.18 31.67
C LEU A 413 22.16 -50.66 30.84
N TYR A 414 21.89 -51.34 29.72
CA TYR A 414 22.92 -51.78 28.79
C TYR A 414 23.71 -50.61 28.18
N GLN A 415 23.04 -49.52 27.80
CA GLN A 415 23.67 -48.32 27.26
C GLN A 415 24.59 -47.65 28.29
N GLU A 416 24.15 -47.52 29.54
CA GLU A 416 25.00 -47.00 30.63
C GLU A 416 26.27 -47.86 30.80
N TYR A 417 26.16 -49.18 30.80
CA TYR A 417 27.34 -50.06 30.85
C TYR A 417 28.25 -49.91 29.62
N LYS A 418 27.69 -49.74 28.43
CA LYS A 418 28.45 -49.50 27.20
C LYS A 418 29.17 -48.15 27.24
N GLU A 419 28.53 -47.10 27.73
CA GLU A 419 29.13 -45.78 27.90
C GLU A 419 30.26 -45.80 28.92
N ILE A 420 30.06 -46.44 30.07
CA ILE A 420 31.10 -46.63 31.09
C ILE A 420 32.30 -47.39 30.50
N ALA A 421 32.04 -48.40 29.67
CA ALA A 421 33.10 -49.18 29.04
C ALA A 421 33.91 -48.36 28.02
N ARG A 422 33.24 -47.51 27.22
CA ARG A 422 33.85 -46.75 26.13
C ARG A 422 34.45 -45.41 26.53
N PHE A 423 33.81 -44.67 27.42
CA PHE A 423 34.10 -43.24 27.62
C PHE A 423 34.55 -42.89 29.04
N GLU A 424 34.27 -43.72 30.05
CA GLU A 424 34.65 -43.41 31.44
C GLU A 424 36.13 -43.72 31.71
N LYS A 425 36.95 -42.66 31.75
CA LYS A 425 38.39 -42.73 32.04
C LYS A 425 38.72 -42.85 33.54
N SER A 426 37.84 -42.35 34.42
CA SER A 426 38.07 -42.37 35.87
C SER A 426 37.72 -43.74 36.47
N PHE A 427 38.71 -44.39 37.08
CA PHE A 427 38.53 -45.68 37.74
C PHE A 427 37.44 -45.63 38.84
N PHE A 428 37.45 -44.59 39.68
CA PHE A 428 36.50 -44.47 40.79
C PHE A 428 35.05 -44.27 40.30
N ARG A 429 34.85 -43.43 39.27
CA ARG A 429 33.51 -43.24 38.67
C ARG A 429 33.04 -44.50 37.95
N LYS A 430 33.94 -45.20 37.27
CA LYS A 430 33.67 -46.48 36.62
C LYS A 430 33.15 -47.51 37.62
N VAL A 431 33.84 -47.67 38.75
CA VAL A 431 33.42 -48.58 39.83
C VAL A 431 32.05 -48.17 40.40
N PHE A 432 31.86 -46.89 40.72
CA PHE A 432 30.60 -46.40 41.29
C PHE A 432 29.40 -46.56 40.34
N ARG A 433 29.52 -46.11 39.08
CA ARG A 433 28.45 -46.22 38.06
C ARG A 433 28.13 -47.67 37.69
N THR A 434 29.11 -48.57 37.76
CA THR A 434 28.90 -50.01 37.50
C THR A 434 28.20 -50.71 38.66
N LEU A 435 28.60 -50.39 39.90
CA LEU A 435 28.10 -51.04 41.11
C LEU A 435 26.72 -50.54 41.56
N MET A 436 26.39 -49.26 41.36
CA MET A 436 25.12 -48.70 41.84
C MET A 436 23.87 -49.42 41.30
N PRO A 437 23.76 -49.73 40.00
CA PRO A 437 22.63 -50.52 39.50
C PRO A 437 22.58 -51.94 40.09
N LEU A 438 23.73 -52.57 40.32
CA LEU A 438 23.82 -53.88 40.96
C LEU A 438 23.40 -53.83 42.43
N LEU A 439 23.74 -52.76 43.15
CA LEU A 439 23.32 -52.53 44.53
C LEU A 439 21.80 -52.31 44.63
N ILE A 440 21.18 -51.66 43.65
CA ILE A 440 19.71 -51.50 43.58
C ILE A 440 19.04 -52.86 43.39
N ILE A 441 19.56 -53.70 42.48
CA ILE A 441 19.04 -55.05 42.25
C ILE A 441 19.19 -55.89 43.53
N ALA A 442 20.40 -55.94 44.10
CA ALA A 442 20.68 -56.71 45.31
C ALA A 442 19.86 -56.21 46.50
N GLY A 443 19.74 -54.89 46.67
CA GLY A 443 18.92 -54.27 47.72
C GLY A 443 17.45 -54.64 47.61
N PHE A 444 16.90 -54.66 46.39
CA PHE A 444 15.51 -55.09 46.16
C PHE A 444 15.32 -56.59 46.43
N VAL A 445 16.25 -57.45 45.99
CA VAL A 445 16.21 -58.89 46.27
C VAL A 445 16.26 -59.16 47.79
N VAL A 446 17.15 -58.46 48.51
CA VAL A 446 17.26 -58.58 49.97
C VAL A 446 16.02 -58.05 50.68
N LEU A 447 15.43 -56.94 50.21
CA LEU A 447 14.18 -56.39 50.74
C LEU A 447 13.05 -57.41 50.61
N VAL A 448 12.86 -58.00 49.42
CA VAL A 448 11.82 -59.00 49.20
C VAL A 448 12.11 -60.28 49.99
N ALA A 449 13.37 -60.71 50.06
CA ALA A 449 13.76 -61.85 50.88
C ALA A 449 13.48 -61.60 52.38
N ALA A 450 13.73 -60.39 52.89
CA ALA A 450 13.42 -60.01 54.26
C ALA A 450 11.90 -59.95 54.52
N LEU A 451 11.12 -59.49 53.54
CA LEU A 451 9.64 -59.49 53.61
C LEU A 451 9.04 -60.90 53.53
N MET A 452 9.72 -61.82 52.84
CA MET A 452 9.30 -63.22 52.66
C MET A 452 9.85 -64.15 53.76
N SER A 453 10.90 -63.73 54.47
CA SER A 453 11.53 -64.47 55.58
C SER A 453 10.53 -64.94 56.66
N PRO A 454 9.52 -64.16 57.08
CA PRO A 454 8.52 -64.60 58.07
C PRO A 454 7.62 -65.74 57.59
N LEU A 455 7.56 -66.02 56.28
CA LEU A 455 6.63 -66.99 55.69
C LEU A 455 7.20 -68.42 55.64
N ALA A 456 8.45 -68.64 56.08
CA ALA A 456 9.13 -69.95 56.14
C ALA A 456 8.97 -70.79 54.85
N ILE A 457 9.02 -70.11 53.70
CA ILE A 457 8.80 -70.70 52.39
C ILE A 457 9.97 -71.63 52.04
N PRO A 458 9.73 -72.84 51.48
CA PRO A 458 10.80 -73.74 51.04
C PRO A 458 11.73 -73.08 50.01
N GLU A 459 13.02 -73.41 50.03
CA GLU A 459 14.04 -72.86 49.12
C GLU A 459 13.65 -72.93 47.63
N LEU A 460 12.90 -73.96 47.24
CA LEU A 460 12.38 -74.12 45.88
C LEU A 460 11.37 -73.02 45.48
N ALA A 461 10.49 -72.62 46.40
CA ALA A 461 9.51 -71.56 46.16
C ALA A 461 10.15 -70.16 46.25
N PHE A 462 11.25 -70.01 46.99
CA PHE A 462 12.11 -68.82 46.88
C PHE A 462 12.73 -68.70 45.48
N LEU A 463 13.19 -69.81 44.88
CA LEU A 463 13.76 -69.82 43.53
C LEU A 463 12.72 -69.45 42.45
N ILE A 464 11.46 -69.89 42.62
CA ILE A 464 10.33 -69.50 41.76
C ILE A 464 9.99 -68.00 41.93
N ALA A 465 10.06 -67.47 43.15
CA ALA A 465 9.85 -66.04 43.42
C ALA A 465 11.04 -65.17 42.97
N ALA A 466 12.27 -65.69 42.99
CA ALA A 466 13.49 -64.97 42.68
C ALA A 466 13.54 -64.47 41.23
N VAL A 467 12.97 -65.22 40.27
CA VAL A 467 12.97 -64.83 38.86
C VAL A 467 12.14 -63.55 38.60
N PRO A 468 10.87 -63.45 39.03
CA PRO A 468 10.13 -62.18 39.00
C PRO A 468 10.79 -61.05 39.80
N ILE A 469 11.37 -61.36 40.97
CA ILE A 469 12.03 -60.35 41.82
C ILE A 469 13.27 -59.77 41.12
N LEU A 470 14.07 -60.61 40.47
CA LEU A 470 15.21 -60.15 39.67
C LEU A 470 14.74 -59.28 38.51
N PHE A 471 13.67 -59.66 37.80
CA PHE A 471 13.13 -58.87 36.71
C PHE A 471 12.69 -57.46 37.17
N ILE A 472 11.97 -57.39 38.30
CA ILE A 472 11.56 -56.11 38.91
C ILE A 472 12.78 -55.32 39.41
N GLY A 473 13.77 -55.98 40.02
CA GLY A 473 15.02 -55.36 40.46
C GLY A 473 15.78 -54.72 39.30
N ILE A 474 15.87 -55.41 38.16
CA ILE A 474 16.50 -54.88 36.94
C ILE A 474 15.66 -53.73 36.35
N ALA A 475 14.32 -53.83 36.38
CA ALA A 475 13.45 -52.73 35.96
C ALA A 475 13.64 -51.46 36.82
N LEU A 476 13.77 -51.62 38.15
CA LEU A 476 14.08 -50.51 39.07
C LEU A 476 15.46 -49.92 38.80
N ALA A 477 16.48 -50.75 38.59
CA ALA A 477 17.82 -50.29 38.22
C ALA A 477 17.81 -49.53 36.89
N THR A 478 17.00 -49.96 35.92
CA THR A 478 16.82 -49.27 34.65
C THR A 478 16.11 -47.92 34.84
N GLN A 479 15.09 -47.87 35.69
CA GLN A 479 14.40 -46.62 36.02
C GLN A 479 15.34 -45.62 36.73
N TYR A 480 16.21 -46.10 37.61
CA TYR A 480 17.26 -45.30 38.22
C TYR A 480 18.20 -44.69 37.17
N VAL A 481 18.69 -45.49 36.21
CA VAL A 481 19.57 -44.99 35.15
C VAL A 481 18.87 -43.94 34.30
N LYS A 482 17.60 -44.17 33.91
CA LYS A 482 16.80 -43.19 33.18
C LYS A 482 16.66 -41.88 33.95
N TRP A 483 16.30 -41.97 35.23
CA TRP A 483 16.10 -40.82 36.09
C TRP A 483 17.41 -40.04 36.30
N LYS A 484 18.52 -40.74 36.59
CA LYS A 484 19.86 -40.15 36.69
C LYS A 484 20.25 -39.42 35.40
N ASN A 485 20.05 -40.05 34.23
CA ASN A 485 20.43 -39.46 32.95
C ASN A 485 19.55 -38.25 32.61
N SER A 486 18.25 -38.32 32.90
CA SER A 486 17.34 -37.17 32.76
C SER A 486 17.73 -36.00 33.65
N ILE A 487 18.10 -36.25 34.92
CA ILE A 487 18.61 -35.20 35.81
C ILE A 487 19.93 -34.63 35.30
N SER A 488 20.84 -35.49 34.84
CA SER A 488 22.13 -35.04 34.30
C SER A 488 21.93 -34.16 33.06
N GLN A 489 21.00 -34.53 32.19
CA GLN A 489 20.64 -33.75 31.01
C GLN A 489 19.97 -32.43 31.41
N TYR A 490 18.98 -32.45 32.30
CA TYR A 490 18.32 -31.25 32.81
C TYR A 490 19.31 -30.27 33.46
N LEU A 491 20.23 -30.78 34.31
CA LEU A 491 21.25 -29.94 34.94
C LEU A 491 22.24 -29.37 33.91
N ARG A 492 22.56 -30.14 32.86
CA ARG A 492 23.40 -29.68 31.75
C ARG A 492 22.70 -28.57 30.97
N GLU A 493 21.45 -28.78 30.58
CA GLU A 493 20.64 -27.79 29.87
C GLU A 493 20.45 -26.52 30.70
N LEU A 494 20.18 -26.65 32.00
CA LEU A 494 20.08 -25.53 32.93
C LEU A 494 21.39 -24.74 33.06
N TYR A 495 22.54 -25.43 33.08
CA TYR A 495 23.85 -24.79 33.16
C TYR A 495 24.18 -23.97 31.90
N TYR A 496 23.83 -24.50 30.72
CA TYR A 496 24.11 -23.84 29.45
C TYR A 496 23.00 -22.89 28.99
N GLY A 497 21.83 -22.89 29.62
CA GLY A 497 20.72 -21.98 29.31
C GLY A 497 19.67 -22.55 28.33
N GLY A 498 19.78 -23.82 27.95
CA GLY A 498 18.81 -24.51 27.11
C GLY A 498 19.38 -25.76 26.40
N PRO A 499 18.52 -26.53 25.71
CA PRO A 499 18.93 -27.74 24.99
C PRO A 499 19.81 -27.46 23.77
N PHE A 500 19.70 -26.27 23.16
CA PHE A 500 20.49 -25.88 21.99
C PHE A 500 21.62 -24.88 22.30
N GLU A 501 21.83 -24.55 23.58
CA GLU A 501 22.94 -23.71 24.05
C GLU A 501 24.14 -24.53 24.53
N THR A 502 24.04 -25.87 24.44
CA THR A 502 25.16 -26.76 24.77
C THR A 502 26.27 -26.64 23.72
N PRO A 503 27.55 -26.94 24.09
CA PRO A 503 28.69 -26.83 23.17
C PRO A 503 28.55 -27.57 21.84
N GLU A 504 27.71 -28.61 21.78
CA GLU A 504 27.42 -29.35 20.56
C GLU A 504 26.59 -28.57 19.52
N PHE A 505 25.90 -27.51 19.93
CA PHE A 505 25.00 -26.70 19.10
C PHE A 505 25.41 -25.23 19.01
N THR A 506 26.45 -24.81 19.73
CA THR A 506 27.02 -23.45 19.64
C THR A 506 27.93 -23.30 18.43
N VAL A 507 28.06 -22.09 17.89
CA VAL A 507 29.01 -21.81 16.81
C VAL A 507 30.45 -22.09 17.27
N ASN A 508 31.22 -22.78 16.45
CA ASN A 508 32.63 -23.06 16.68
C ASN A 508 33.55 -22.35 15.67
N GLU A 509 34.86 -22.39 15.90
CA GLU A 509 35.85 -21.73 15.05
C GLU A 509 35.80 -22.19 13.58
N ARG A 510 35.45 -23.45 13.34
CA ARG A 510 35.31 -24.00 11.99
C ARG A 510 34.14 -23.36 11.25
N MET A 511 33.00 -23.18 11.91
CA MET A 511 31.85 -22.50 11.31
C MET A 511 32.17 -21.04 11.01
N ILE A 512 32.86 -20.33 11.91
CA ILE A 512 33.33 -18.96 11.67
C ILE A 512 34.26 -18.90 10.46
N HIS A 513 35.23 -19.82 10.35
CA HIS A 513 36.11 -19.92 9.20
C HIS A 513 35.36 -20.26 7.90
N THR A 514 34.37 -21.15 7.99
CA THR A 514 33.57 -21.59 6.84
C THR A 514 32.69 -20.47 6.31
N PHE A 515 32.02 -19.71 7.18
CA PHE A 515 31.07 -18.66 6.79
C PHE A 515 31.65 -17.24 6.89
N GLY A 516 32.94 -17.09 7.23
CA GLY A 516 33.66 -15.81 7.23
C GLY A 516 33.41 -14.91 8.45
N SER A 517 32.28 -15.05 9.17
CA SER A 517 32.01 -14.27 10.39
C SER A 517 31.20 -15.05 11.43
N LEU A 518 31.27 -14.60 12.69
CA LEU A 518 30.45 -15.10 13.78
C LEU A 518 28.96 -14.87 13.50
N ASP A 519 28.60 -13.67 13.04
CA ASP A 519 27.19 -13.30 12.78
C ASP A 519 26.55 -14.20 11.73
N GLN A 520 27.26 -14.52 10.64
CA GLN A 520 26.74 -15.41 9.60
C GLN A 520 26.62 -16.86 10.09
N ALA A 521 27.63 -17.35 10.82
CA ALA A 521 27.58 -18.68 11.41
C ALA A 521 26.42 -18.81 12.41
N GLU A 522 26.12 -17.74 13.15
CA GLU A 522 25.00 -17.68 14.09
C GLU A 522 23.64 -17.66 13.39
N VAL A 523 23.52 -16.96 12.25
CA VAL A 523 22.33 -17.02 11.39
C VAL A 523 22.09 -18.45 10.90
N ILE A 524 23.12 -19.13 10.40
CA ILE A 524 23.01 -20.55 9.97
C ILE A 524 22.63 -21.45 11.14
N ARG A 525 23.28 -21.29 12.30
CA ARG A 525 22.93 -22.00 13.54
C ARG A 525 21.44 -21.85 13.87
N SER A 526 20.94 -20.61 13.87
CA SER A 526 19.54 -20.33 14.20
C SER A 526 18.57 -21.05 13.26
N ILE A 527 18.83 -21.05 11.95
CA ILE A 527 17.96 -21.72 10.95
C ILE A 527 17.93 -23.23 11.17
N TYR A 528 19.08 -23.85 11.45
CA TYR A 528 19.14 -25.29 11.73
C TYR A 528 18.45 -25.66 13.04
N ILE A 529 18.62 -24.86 14.10
CA ILE A 529 17.93 -25.06 15.38
C ILE A 529 16.42 -24.93 15.19
N ASP A 530 15.95 -23.89 14.49
CA ASP A 530 14.53 -23.66 14.20
C ASP A 530 13.90 -24.89 13.49
N GLU A 531 14.62 -25.48 12.52
CA GLU A 531 14.15 -26.67 11.80
C GLU A 531 14.15 -27.95 12.65
N ILE A 532 15.14 -28.14 13.52
CA ILE A 532 15.18 -29.27 14.45
C ILE A 532 14.03 -29.15 15.47
N GLN A 533 13.78 -27.94 15.98
CA GLN A 533 12.67 -27.67 16.89
C GLN A 533 11.32 -27.96 16.26
N ARG A 534 11.09 -27.58 14.99
CA ARG A 534 9.86 -27.96 14.27
C ARG A 534 9.67 -29.47 14.15
N CYS A 535 10.75 -30.20 13.91
CA CYS A 535 10.67 -31.67 13.90
C CYS A 535 10.30 -32.23 15.28
N ASP A 536 10.81 -31.62 16.36
CA ASP A 536 10.49 -31.99 17.74
C ASP A 536 9.02 -31.64 18.10
N GLU A 537 8.52 -30.48 17.66
CA GLU A 537 7.12 -30.06 17.82
C GLU A 537 6.16 -30.99 17.07
N ASN A 538 6.48 -31.33 15.82
CA ASN A 538 5.71 -32.29 15.03
C ASN A 538 5.67 -33.67 15.73
N GLU A 539 6.80 -34.13 16.28
CA GLU A 539 6.86 -35.40 17.02
C GLU A 539 6.08 -35.33 18.35
N ALA A 540 6.05 -34.18 19.03
CA ALA A 540 5.20 -33.97 20.20
C ALA A 540 3.72 -34.04 19.83
N TRP A 541 3.32 -33.38 18.74
CA TRP A 541 1.96 -33.45 18.20
C TRP A 541 1.57 -34.89 17.81
N PHE A 542 2.46 -35.64 17.15
CA PHE A 542 2.23 -37.06 16.84
C PHE A 542 2.04 -37.92 18.10
N LYS A 543 2.78 -37.65 19.18
CA LYS A 543 2.66 -38.37 20.46
C LYS A 543 1.39 -38.03 21.22
N GLU A 544 0.94 -36.78 21.17
CA GLU A 544 -0.31 -36.34 21.80
C GLU A 544 -1.54 -36.90 21.06
N ASN A 545 -1.45 -37.04 19.73
CA ASN A 545 -2.53 -37.50 18.87
C ASN A 545 -2.40 -38.99 18.47
N GLU A 546 -1.61 -39.77 19.20
CA GLU A 546 -1.25 -41.18 18.91
C GLU A 546 -2.47 -42.13 18.85
N SER A 547 -3.64 -41.68 19.33
CA SER A 547 -4.92 -42.41 19.29
C SER A 547 -5.80 -42.13 18.07
N HIS A 548 -5.49 -41.13 17.25
CA HIS A 548 -6.36 -40.64 16.16
C HIS A 548 -5.68 -40.45 14.79
N LEU A 549 -4.42 -40.84 14.61
CA LEU A 549 -3.68 -40.60 13.36
C LEU A 549 -3.50 -41.84 12.48
N GLU A 550 -3.77 -41.64 11.18
CA GLU A 550 -3.86 -42.66 10.13
C GLU A 550 -2.59 -42.85 9.29
N ASP A 551 -1.46 -42.14 9.55
CA ASP A 551 -0.28 -42.28 8.67
C ASP A 551 1.07 -42.46 9.39
N PRO A 552 1.50 -43.71 9.68
CA PRO A 552 2.83 -43.99 10.25
C PRO A 552 3.97 -43.54 9.34
N ASN A 553 3.70 -43.26 8.05
CA ASN A 553 4.71 -42.78 7.12
C ASN A 553 5.12 -41.33 7.40
N GLN A 554 4.18 -40.44 7.73
CA GLN A 554 4.48 -39.03 8.01
C GLN A 554 5.35 -38.88 9.27
N ARG A 555 5.07 -39.65 10.32
CA ARG A 555 5.91 -39.69 11.52
C ARG A 555 7.32 -40.19 11.19
N LYS A 556 7.43 -41.23 10.36
CA LYS A 556 8.71 -41.75 9.91
C LYS A 556 9.49 -40.73 9.09
N GLU A 557 8.83 -40.02 8.17
CA GLU A 557 9.44 -38.96 7.36
C GLU A 557 9.95 -37.80 8.23
N ASN A 558 9.18 -37.37 9.24
CA ASN A 558 9.60 -36.35 10.19
C ASN A 558 10.84 -36.79 11.00
N LEU A 559 10.87 -38.04 11.47
CA LEU A 559 12.05 -38.60 12.16
C LEU A 559 13.26 -38.70 11.23
N ASP A 560 13.07 -39.16 9.99
CA ASP A 560 14.13 -39.24 8.99
C ASP A 560 14.70 -37.85 8.65
N ARG A 561 13.84 -36.82 8.52
CA ARG A 561 14.25 -35.41 8.34
C ARG A 561 15.05 -34.91 9.53
N ARG A 562 14.57 -35.16 10.75
CA ARG A 562 15.28 -34.80 11.98
C ARG A 562 16.67 -35.41 12.06
N TYR A 563 16.80 -36.70 11.72
CA TYR A 563 18.11 -37.36 11.69
C TYR A 563 19.01 -36.80 10.60
N ALA A 564 18.47 -36.50 9.41
CA ALA A 564 19.24 -35.87 8.35
C ALA A 564 19.79 -34.50 8.79
N LEU A 565 18.97 -33.65 9.41
CA LEU A 565 19.38 -32.34 9.94
C LEU A 565 20.49 -32.45 11.01
N LEU A 566 20.39 -33.44 11.91
CA LEU A 566 21.43 -33.68 12.93
C LEU A 566 22.76 -34.18 12.32
N LEU A 567 22.68 -35.00 11.26
CA LEU A 567 23.87 -35.46 10.53
C LEU A 567 24.50 -34.31 9.72
N GLU A 568 23.68 -33.48 9.09
CA GLU A 568 24.16 -32.26 8.40
C GLU A 568 24.80 -31.28 9.40
N TRP A 569 24.17 -31.08 10.56
CA TRP A 569 24.75 -30.29 11.64
C TRP A 569 26.11 -30.84 12.08
N TYR A 570 26.24 -32.15 12.25
CA TYR A 570 27.53 -32.77 12.54
C TYR A 570 28.55 -32.56 11.42
N ASP A 571 28.13 -32.68 10.16
CA ASP A 571 28.99 -32.45 8.99
C ASP A 571 29.53 -31.01 8.97
N ILE A 572 28.68 -30.03 9.30
CA ILE A 572 29.03 -28.60 9.40
C ILE A 572 29.92 -28.32 10.62
N HIS A 573 29.49 -28.78 11.80
CA HIS A 573 30.10 -28.41 13.07
C HIS A 573 31.36 -29.24 13.38
N SER A 574 31.32 -30.56 13.26
CA SER A 574 32.30 -31.48 13.88
C SER A 574 33.08 -32.36 12.91
N ASN A 575 32.65 -32.51 11.65
CA ASN A 575 33.30 -33.38 10.67
C ASN A 575 34.49 -32.71 9.94
N TYR A 576 35.67 -32.69 10.57
CA TYR A 576 36.89 -32.07 10.02
C TYR A 576 37.39 -32.65 8.68
N GLU A 577 36.84 -33.78 8.22
CA GLU A 577 37.21 -34.39 6.93
C GLU A 577 36.54 -33.70 5.72
N LEU A 578 35.54 -32.85 5.95
CA LEU A 578 34.86 -32.09 4.89
C LEU A 578 35.50 -30.71 4.66
N GLY A 579 35.81 -30.42 3.40
CA GLY A 579 36.30 -29.12 2.99
C GLY A 579 35.24 -28.01 3.09
N VAL A 580 35.69 -26.76 3.27
CA VAL A 580 34.83 -25.56 3.41
C VAL A 580 33.82 -25.42 2.26
N GLY A 581 34.24 -25.70 1.01
CA GLY A 581 33.36 -25.64 -0.15
C GLY A 581 32.20 -26.65 -0.09
N THR A 582 32.47 -27.88 0.36
CA THR A 582 31.46 -28.92 0.53
C THR A 582 30.48 -28.57 1.65
N VAL A 583 30.97 -28.01 2.77
CA VAL A 583 30.11 -27.54 3.87
C VAL A 583 29.20 -26.42 3.40
N LYS A 584 29.72 -25.43 2.66
CA LYS A 584 28.90 -24.37 2.04
C LYS A 584 27.84 -24.94 1.10
N ALA A 585 28.17 -25.95 0.30
CA ALA A 585 27.23 -26.58 -0.62
C ALA A 585 26.11 -27.34 0.11
N ILE A 586 26.41 -28.04 1.22
CA ILE A 586 25.41 -28.71 2.07
C ILE A 586 24.44 -27.67 2.63
N VAL A 587 24.97 -26.59 3.22
CA VAL A 587 24.14 -25.52 3.78
C VAL A 587 23.32 -24.81 2.69
N ALA A 588 23.91 -24.50 1.55
CA ALA A 588 23.19 -23.88 0.44
C ALA A 588 22.03 -24.75 -0.04
N LYS A 589 22.25 -26.06 -0.20
CA LYS A 589 21.19 -27.00 -0.58
C LYS A 589 20.06 -27.02 0.45
N GLN A 590 20.38 -27.06 1.74
CA GLN A 590 19.37 -27.06 2.81
C GLN A 590 18.59 -25.74 2.86
N LEU A 591 19.25 -24.59 2.74
CA LEU A 591 18.59 -23.29 2.70
C LEU A 591 17.66 -23.16 1.48
N THR A 592 18.08 -23.65 0.31
CA THR A 592 17.24 -23.68 -0.90
C THR A 592 16.03 -24.59 -0.72
N GLN A 593 16.19 -25.75 -0.07
CA GLN A 593 15.08 -26.63 0.24
C GLN A 593 14.08 -25.98 1.20
N ILE A 594 14.56 -25.36 2.29
CA ILE A 594 13.71 -24.63 3.24
C ILE A 594 12.96 -23.50 2.51
N ALA A 595 13.66 -22.69 1.73
CA ALA A 595 13.05 -21.60 0.98
C ALA A 595 11.98 -22.10 -0.01
N ASN A 596 12.24 -23.18 -0.73
CA ASN A 596 11.25 -23.78 -1.65
C ASN A 596 10.00 -24.28 -0.91
N GLU A 597 10.18 -25.02 0.19
CA GLU A 597 9.07 -25.57 0.98
C GLU A 597 8.21 -24.47 1.63
N GLU A 598 8.86 -23.45 2.20
CA GLU A 598 8.17 -22.32 2.82
C GLU A 598 7.48 -21.43 1.77
N TYR A 599 8.07 -21.24 0.60
CA TYR A 599 7.48 -20.44 -0.48
C TYR A 599 6.25 -21.13 -1.10
N GLU A 600 6.29 -22.44 -1.29
CA GLU A 600 5.11 -23.20 -1.72
C GLU A 600 4.00 -23.14 -0.67
N SER A 601 4.35 -23.27 0.61
CA SER A 601 3.39 -23.14 1.70
C SER A 601 2.78 -21.73 1.77
N LEU A 602 3.58 -20.70 1.52
CA LEU A 602 3.15 -19.31 1.40
C LEU A 602 2.14 -19.12 0.26
N LYS A 603 2.43 -19.66 -0.93
CA LYS A 603 1.50 -19.63 -2.07
C LYS A 603 0.18 -20.32 -1.75
N MET A 604 0.23 -21.53 -1.19
CA MET A 604 -0.96 -22.26 -0.79
C MET A 604 -1.81 -21.50 0.23
N ASN A 605 -1.18 -20.87 1.22
CA ASN A 605 -1.88 -20.07 2.23
C ASN A 605 -2.48 -18.78 1.65
N LEU A 606 -1.77 -18.11 0.74
CA LEU A 606 -2.25 -16.93 0.02
C LEU A 606 -3.42 -17.23 -0.92
N GLU A 607 -3.49 -18.44 -1.49
CA GLU A 607 -4.63 -18.91 -2.29
C GLU A 607 -5.76 -19.49 -1.42
N GLY A 608 -5.45 -19.88 -0.19
CA GLY A 608 -6.33 -20.54 0.76
C GLY A 608 -7.14 -19.61 1.67
N ASP A 609 -7.27 -20.01 2.94
CA ASP A 609 -8.07 -19.28 3.94
C ASP A 609 -7.50 -17.91 4.29
N GLU A 610 -6.18 -17.75 4.32
CA GLU A 610 -5.55 -16.47 4.62
C GLU A 610 -5.72 -15.48 3.47
N GLY A 611 -5.63 -15.93 2.22
CA GLY A 611 -6.00 -15.14 1.05
C GLY A 611 -7.40 -14.56 1.11
N ARG A 612 -8.37 -15.36 1.56
CA ARG A 612 -9.75 -14.92 1.79
C ARG A 612 -9.86 -13.95 2.97
N ALA A 613 -9.10 -14.18 4.04
CA ALA A 613 -9.03 -13.28 5.17
C ALA A 613 -8.47 -11.90 4.77
N ILE A 614 -7.45 -11.86 3.90
CA ILE A 614 -6.93 -10.61 3.32
C ILE A 614 -8.03 -9.89 2.55
N THR A 615 -8.72 -10.56 1.62
CA THR A 615 -9.81 -9.95 0.85
C THR A 615 -10.92 -9.41 1.75
N ARG A 616 -11.35 -10.17 2.76
CA ARG A 616 -12.37 -9.72 3.71
C ARG A 616 -11.92 -8.49 4.49
N ARG A 617 -10.66 -8.45 4.91
CA ARG A 617 -10.10 -7.32 5.66
C ARG A 617 -9.95 -6.07 4.79
N THR A 618 -9.52 -6.23 3.54
CA THR A 618 -9.51 -5.14 2.57
C THR A 618 -10.92 -4.65 2.28
N GLN A 619 -11.92 -5.53 2.20
CA GLN A 619 -13.33 -5.15 2.09
C GLN A 619 -13.78 -4.33 3.31
N GLU A 620 -13.54 -4.79 4.54
CA GLU A 620 -13.90 -4.07 5.77
C GLU A 620 -13.25 -2.67 5.81
N PHE A 621 -12.00 -2.57 5.37
CA PHE A 621 -11.28 -1.31 5.22
C PHE A 621 -11.93 -0.40 4.16
N VAL A 622 -12.23 -0.91 2.97
CA VAL A 622 -12.85 -0.14 1.90
C VAL A 622 -14.29 0.23 2.23
N ASP A 623 -15.02 -0.60 2.97
CA ASP A 623 -16.36 -0.26 3.46
C ASP A 623 -16.31 0.89 4.47
N SER A 624 -15.27 0.93 5.32
CA SER A 624 -14.97 2.09 6.15
C SER A 624 -14.65 3.32 5.29
N LEU A 625 -13.84 3.18 4.24
CA LEU A 625 -13.54 4.26 3.30
C LEU A 625 -14.81 4.78 2.62
N LYS A 626 -15.66 3.90 2.07
CA LYS A 626 -16.97 4.24 1.50
C LYS A 626 -17.85 4.95 2.52
N SER A 627 -17.90 4.51 3.78
CA SER A 627 -18.67 5.23 4.80
C SER A 627 -18.16 6.67 5.04
N SER A 628 -16.87 6.93 4.78
CA SER A 628 -16.25 8.25 4.90
C SER A 628 -16.21 9.09 3.62
N LEU A 629 -16.33 8.45 2.44
CA LEU A 629 -16.14 9.02 1.09
C LEU A 629 -17.40 8.97 0.23
N SER A 630 -18.42 8.22 0.63
CA SER A 630 -19.69 8.13 -0.08
C SER A 630 -20.65 9.15 0.52
N PRO A 631 -21.20 10.08 -0.28
CA PRO A 631 -22.05 11.13 0.25
C PRO A 631 -23.24 10.49 0.95
N GLN A 632 -23.33 10.62 2.29
CA GLN A 632 -24.61 10.43 2.95
C GLN A 632 -25.53 11.48 2.35
N ALA A 633 -26.67 11.05 1.80
CA ALA A 633 -27.65 11.94 1.22
C ALA A 633 -28.18 12.90 2.29
N ILE A 634 -27.44 13.98 2.55
CA ILE A 634 -27.97 15.16 3.20
C ILE A 634 -28.86 15.76 2.12
N ALA A 635 -30.17 15.66 2.33
CA ALA A 635 -31.16 16.28 1.48
C ALA A 635 -30.79 17.75 1.31
N LEU A 636 -30.26 18.09 0.13
CA LEU A 636 -30.06 19.46 -0.30
C LEU A 636 -31.44 20.11 -0.30
N HIS A 637 -31.70 20.98 0.67
CA HIS A 637 -32.75 21.96 0.52
C HIS A 637 -32.43 22.76 -0.75
N PRO A 638 -33.35 22.88 -1.72
CA PRO A 638 -33.10 23.68 -2.90
C PRO A 638 -32.85 25.11 -2.46
N VAL A 639 -31.62 25.58 -2.70
CA VAL A 639 -31.31 27.00 -2.67
C VAL A 639 -32.24 27.65 -3.71
N PRO A 640 -33.02 28.67 -3.37
CA PRO A 640 -33.89 29.31 -4.34
C PRO A 640 -33.04 29.93 -5.45
N ASP A 641 -33.36 29.59 -6.70
CA ASP A 641 -32.83 30.23 -7.90
C ASP A 641 -32.93 31.76 -7.77
N ILE A 642 -31.78 32.42 -7.72
CA ILE A 642 -31.69 33.86 -7.96
C ILE A 642 -31.50 34.04 -9.46
N GLU A 643 -32.59 33.97 -10.22
CA GLU A 643 -32.69 34.64 -11.50
C GLU A 643 -34.16 34.94 -11.84
N THR A 644 -34.50 36.24 -11.74
CA THR A 644 -35.48 37.05 -12.49
C THR A 644 -36.25 38.01 -11.57
N GLY A 645 -35.88 39.30 -11.62
CA GLY A 645 -36.79 40.39 -11.22
C GLY A 645 -38.02 40.44 -12.15
N PRO A 646 -39.06 41.26 -11.85
CA PRO A 646 -38.87 42.71 -11.69
C PRO A 646 -39.83 43.45 -10.72
N LEU A 647 -39.52 44.74 -10.49
CA LEU A 647 -40.39 45.92 -10.25
C LEU A 647 -40.12 46.73 -8.98
N LEU A 648 -39.46 47.88 -9.20
CA LEU A 648 -39.70 49.22 -8.66
C LEU A 648 -40.57 49.33 -7.38
N ARG A 649 -39.96 49.80 -6.29
CA ARG A 649 -40.55 50.86 -5.46
C ARG A 649 -39.49 51.66 -4.72
N GLU A 650 -39.58 52.99 -4.87
CA GLU A 650 -38.72 54.00 -4.28
C GLU A 650 -38.89 54.15 -2.76
N THR A 651 -37.87 54.79 -2.16
CA THR A 651 -37.81 55.47 -0.85
C THR A 651 -37.77 54.54 0.37
N SER A 652 -36.89 54.70 1.36
CA SER A 652 -36.19 55.90 1.88
C SER A 652 -35.01 55.48 2.79
N GLU A 653 -33.87 56.16 2.67
CA GLU A 653 -32.89 56.35 3.77
C GLU A 653 -33.53 57.15 4.93
N PRO A 654 -32.93 57.31 6.15
CA PRO A 654 -31.50 57.18 6.52
C PRO A 654 -31.18 56.59 7.92
N ASN A 655 -29.91 56.25 8.18
CA ASN A 655 -29.04 56.87 9.20
C ASN A 655 -27.88 55.97 9.68
N THR A 656 -26.68 56.46 9.38
CA THR A 656 -25.44 56.51 10.18
C THR A 656 -25.52 56.16 11.67
N ALA A 657 -24.62 55.28 12.15
CA ALA A 657 -23.48 55.63 13.03
C ALA A 657 -22.84 54.42 13.74
N SER A 658 -21.50 54.37 13.71
CA SER A 658 -20.57 53.96 14.78
C SER A 658 -20.76 52.61 15.51
N ARG A 659 -19.73 51.76 15.53
CA ARG A 659 -18.58 51.85 16.46
C ARG A 659 -17.86 50.50 16.56
N ARG A 660 -16.56 50.50 16.23
CA ARG A 660 -15.59 49.49 16.70
C ARG A 660 -15.60 49.44 18.23
N GLN A 661 -15.74 48.26 18.83
CA GLN A 661 -15.27 48.00 20.18
C GLN A 661 -14.40 46.75 20.22
N VAL A 662 -13.10 47.02 20.36
CA VAL A 662 -12.14 46.17 21.06
C VAL A 662 -12.62 46.03 22.51
N SER A 663 -12.63 44.82 23.07
CA SER A 663 -12.61 44.65 24.52
C SER A 663 -11.65 43.54 24.90
N THR A 664 -10.63 43.99 25.61
CA THR A 664 -9.67 43.29 26.47
C THR A 664 -10.37 42.46 27.54
N GLY A 665 -9.68 41.39 27.96
CA GLY A 665 -10.18 40.41 28.92
C GLY A 665 -10.38 40.91 30.35
N THR A 666 -10.95 40.02 31.16
CA THR A 666 -10.71 39.98 32.61
C THR A 666 -10.98 38.58 33.12
N GLU A 667 -10.05 38.16 33.96
CA GLU A 667 -9.99 36.92 34.73
C GLU A 667 -11.26 36.69 35.57
N ARG A 668 -11.59 35.40 35.77
CA ARG A 668 -12.28 34.95 36.98
C ARG A 668 -11.77 33.58 37.39
N GLU A 669 -10.96 33.59 38.45
CA GLU A 669 -10.71 32.47 39.35
C GLU A 669 -12.03 31.84 39.81
N GLN A 670 -12.08 30.50 39.87
CA GLN A 670 -12.81 29.80 40.93
C GLN A 670 -12.38 28.33 41.06
N LEU A 671 -11.55 28.10 42.09
CA LEU A 671 -11.63 27.06 43.12
C LEU A 671 -11.60 25.56 42.73
N VAL A 672 -10.44 24.99 43.04
CA VAL A 672 -10.15 23.58 43.36
C VAL A 672 -11.01 23.09 44.56
N PRO A 673 -11.33 21.78 44.61
CA PRO A 673 -10.88 21.00 45.76
C PRO A 673 -10.32 19.61 45.38
N GLU A 674 -9.12 19.33 45.85
CA GLU A 674 -8.58 17.98 46.17
C GLU A 674 -8.43 17.91 47.71
N PRO A 675 -8.05 16.80 48.38
CA PRO A 675 -7.74 15.43 47.92
C PRO A 675 -8.29 14.29 48.83
N VAL A 676 -8.12 13.02 48.44
CA VAL A 676 -7.93 11.89 49.39
C VAL A 676 -6.87 10.92 48.86
N LEU A 677 -5.77 10.81 49.62
CA LEU A 677 -4.61 9.93 49.46
C LEU A 677 -4.81 8.57 50.17
N ARG A 678 -4.40 7.46 49.50
CA ARG A 678 -3.82 6.20 50.01
C ARG A 678 -3.51 5.33 48.78
N GLY A 679 -2.37 4.68 48.57
CA GLY A 679 -1.15 4.44 49.35
C GLY A 679 -0.05 3.89 48.42
N MET A 680 1.17 3.88 48.92
CA MET A 680 2.46 3.73 48.24
C MET A 680 2.80 2.28 47.82
N GLU A 681 3.55 2.13 46.72
CA GLU A 681 4.78 1.30 46.59
C GLU A 681 5.47 1.61 45.24
N ILE A 682 6.46 2.52 45.21
CA ILE A 682 7.94 2.30 45.14
C ILE A 682 8.46 1.56 43.88
N VAL A 683 8.77 2.36 42.86
CA VAL A 683 10.06 2.54 42.12
C VAL A 683 10.82 1.30 41.60
N ARG A 684 10.99 1.26 40.27
CA ARG A 684 12.32 1.06 39.64
C ARG A 684 12.43 1.80 38.30
N ASP A 685 13.33 2.78 38.28
CA ASP A 685 13.75 3.61 37.15
C ASP A 685 14.24 2.79 35.94
N ARG A 686 13.83 3.20 34.73
CA ARG A 686 14.70 3.14 33.54
C ARG A 686 14.37 4.29 32.58
N ARG A 687 15.38 5.12 32.34
CA ARG A 687 15.43 6.38 31.59
C ARG A 687 14.65 6.39 30.27
N GLU A 688 13.80 7.40 30.11
CA GLU A 688 13.28 7.91 28.85
C GLU A 688 14.28 8.88 28.20
N LEU A 689 14.38 8.83 26.87
CA LEU A 689 14.89 9.88 26.01
C LEU A 689 13.77 10.25 25.02
N GLY A 690 13.21 11.43 25.27
CA GLY A 690 12.26 12.28 24.52
C GLY A 690 11.63 11.82 23.21
N VAL A 691 10.29 11.69 23.24
CA VAL A 691 9.36 11.96 22.12
C VAL A 691 8.19 12.79 22.69
N PRO A 692 7.71 13.85 22.03
CA PRO A 692 6.70 14.77 22.58
C PRO A 692 5.28 14.13 22.66
N PRO A 693 4.38 14.66 23.51
CA PRO A 693 3.19 13.93 23.96
C PRO A 693 2.06 13.98 22.93
N SER A 694 1.63 12.82 22.45
CA SER A 694 0.34 12.65 21.79
C SER A 694 -0.78 12.60 22.84
N VAL A 695 -1.78 13.47 22.67
CA VAL A 695 -2.89 13.63 23.60
C VAL A 695 -3.88 12.48 23.47
N VAL A 696 -4.13 11.86 24.62
CA VAL A 696 -5.18 10.90 24.92
C VAL A 696 -6.56 11.52 24.62
N VAL A 697 -7.27 10.97 23.64
CA VAL A 697 -8.72 11.09 23.54
C VAL A 697 -9.32 9.72 23.83
N GLY A 698 -10.21 9.68 24.82
CA GLY A 698 -10.83 8.47 25.33
C GLY A 698 -11.64 7.70 24.28
N SER A 699 -11.11 6.53 23.93
CA SER A 699 -11.84 5.35 23.46
C SER A 699 -10.83 4.21 23.53
N SER A 700 -10.79 3.52 24.67
CA SER A 700 -9.92 2.37 24.89
C SER A 700 -10.41 1.16 24.09
N VAL A 701 -10.14 1.18 22.79
CA VAL A 701 -10.01 -0.01 21.95
C VAL A 701 -8.78 0.28 21.10
N HIS A 702 -7.63 -0.28 21.48
CA HIS A 702 -6.51 -0.36 20.55
C HIS A 702 -7.05 -1.02 19.27
N PRO A 703 -6.93 -0.38 18.08
CA PRO A 703 -7.33 -1.05 16.85
C PRO A 703 -6.50 -2.32 16.77
N GLN A 704 -7.17 -3.48 16.84
CA GLN A 704 -6.53 -4.76 16.64
C GLN A 704 -5.77 -4.65 15.32
N ARG A 705 -4.44 -4.78 15.36
CA ARG A 705 -3.61 -4.78 14.15
C ARG A 705 -4.21 -5.79 13.21
N PHE A 706 -4.69 -5.29 12.08
CA PHE A 706 -5.64 -6.02 11.25
C PHE A 706 -5.05 -7.30 10.66
N PHE A 707 -3.74 -7.54 10.73
CA PHE A 707 -3.08 -8.68 10.07
C PHE A 707 -2.26 -9.64 10.94
N LEU A 708 -2.33 -9.58 12.29
CA LEU A 708 -1.52 -10.47 13.13
C LEU A 708 -2.30 -11.63 13.79
N PRO A 709 -1.80 -12.89 13.76
CA PRO A 709 -0.66 -13.40 12.99
C PRO A 709 -1.16 -14.22 11.79
N LEU A 710 -0.99 -13.70 10.56
CA LEU A 710 -1.08 -14.54 9.36
C LEU A 710 0.16 -15.43 9.25
N THR A 711 -0.03 -16.72 8.99
CA THR A 711 1.06 -17.69 8.80
C THR A 711 1.85 -17.40 7.52
N CYS A 712 1.23 -16.81 6.49
CA CYS A 712 1.93 -16.40 5.27
C CYS A 712 3.02 -15.36 5.52
N LEU A 713 2.87 -14.46 6.51
CA LEU A 713 3.91 -13.49 6.87
C LEU A 713 5.09 -14.17 7.56
N GLN A 714 4.82 -15.15 8.43
CA GLN A 714 5.88 -15.94 9.06
C GLN A 714 6.65 -16.77 8.02
N GLN A 715 5.96 -17.30 7.01
CA GLN A 715 6.58 -18.03 5.91
C GLN A 715 7.43 -17.09 5.04
N HIS A 716 6.94 -15.88 4.76
CA HIS A 716 7.68 -14.85 4.02
C HIS A 716 9.00 -14.50 4.72
N ASP A 717 8.95 -14.16 6.01
CA ASP A 717 10.14 -13.81 6.82
C ASP A 717 11.21 -14.93 6.78
N ARG A 718 10.76 -16.19 6.70
CA ARG A 718 11.65 -17.35 6.65
C ARG A 718 12.29 -17.55 5.29
N VAL A 719 11.53 -17.37 4.22
CA VAL A 719 12.08 -17.40 2.85
C VAL A 719 13.09 -16.26 2.70
N GLU A 720 12.79 -15.07 3.23
CA GLU A 720 13.69 -13.92 3.24
C GLU A 720 14.97 -14.19 4.06
N LYS A 721 14.85 -14.77 5.27
CA LYS A 721 15.99 -15.18 6.11
C LYS A 721 16.88 -16.20 5.39
N ALA A 722 16.28 -17.18 4.70
CA ALA A 722 17.00 -18.18 3.91
C ALA A 722 17.66 -17.57 2.66
N SER A 723 16.97 -16.66 1.95
CA SER A 723 17.47 -15.91 0.78
C SER A 723 18.72 -15.11 1.14
N ARG A 724 18.65 -14.31 2.21
CA ARG A 724 19.80 -13.52 2.70
C ARG A 724 20.99 -14.40 3.09
N ALA A 725 20.73 -15.51 3.79
CA ALA A 725 21.79 -16.46 4.14
C ALA A 725 22.42 -17.13 2.90
N LEU A 726 21.63 -17.44 1.87
CA LEU A 726 22.13 -17.96 0.59
C LEU A 726 22.98 -16.94 -0.17
N ALA A 727 22.55 -15.68 -0.23
CA ALA A 727 23.31 -14.61 -0.86
C ALA A 727 24.68 -14.42 -0.18
N ALA A 728 24.72 -14.48 1.15
CA ALA A 728 25.96 -14.41 1.94
C ALA A 728 26.90 -15.60 1.70
N ILE A 729 26.38 -16.80 1.43
CA ILE A 729 27.20 -17.97 1.10
C ILE A 729 27.76 -17.89 -0.33
N ARG A 730 26.99 -17.33 -1.28
CA ARG A 730 27.34 -17.24 -2.71
C ARG A 730 28.30 -16.09 -3.03
N HIS A 731 28.22 -14.97 -2.30
CA HIS A 731 29.15 -13.85 -2.46
C HIS A 731 30.26 -13.90 -1.40
N PRO A 732 31.55 -14.09 -1.76
CA PRO A 732 32.62 -13.89 -0.80
C PRO A 732 32.64 -12.42 -0.40
N ILE A 733 32.38 -12.12 0.87
CA ILE A 733 32.59 -10.77 1.42
C ILE A 733 34.07 -10.46 1.25
N ALA A 734 34.37 -9.48 0.40
CA ALA A 734 35.70 -8.93 0.28
C ALA A 734 36.04 -8.15 1.56
N ALA A 735 36.98 -8.65 2.37
CA ALA A 735 38.03 -7.85 3.01
C ALA A 735 39.00 -8.71 3.83
N GLU A 736 40.27 -8.60 3.44
CA GLU A 736 41.44 -8.42 4.30
C GLU A 736 41.76 -9.49 5.37
N VAL A 737 42.62 -10.45 5.00
CA VAL A 737 44.04 -10.61 5.45
C VAL A 737 44.50 -11.96 4.87
N PRO A 738 45.62 -12.04 4.12
CA PRO A 738 46.17 -13.33 3.74
C PRO A 738 46.83 -13.95 4.98
N ILE A 739 46.17 -14.90 5.62
CA ILE A 739 46.84 -15.81 6.54
C ILE A 739 47.15 -17.08 5.76
N ASP A 740 48.44 -17.37 5.70
CA ASP A 740 49.08 -18.46 5.00
C ASP A 740 48.50 -19.82 5.43
N ASP A 741 47.98 -20.60 4.47
CA ASP A 741 47.43 -21.96 4.65
C ASP A 741 48.46 -22.97 5.24
N GLN A 742 49.71 -22.55 5.45
CA GLN A 742 50.78 -23.38 6.03
C GLN A 742 50.96 -23.28 7.55
N ASP A 743 50.34 -22.32 8.24
CA ASP A 743 50.60 -22.14 9.68
C ASP A 743 49.68 -22.93 10.62
N TYR A 744 48.60 -23.54 10.12
CA TYR A 744 47.69 -24.36 10.96
C TYR A 744 48.14 -25.82 11.13
N GLU A 745 49.03 -26.33 10.26
CA GLU A 745 49.63 -27.66 10.44
C GLU A 745 50.69 -27.70 11.56
N ARG A 746 51.08 -26.56 12.14
CA ARG A 746 52.14 -26.47 13.16
C ARG A 746 51.69 -26.37 14.61
N THR A 747 50.40 -26.23 14.92
CA THR A 747 49.92 -26.10 16.30
C THR A 747 49.35 -27.37 16.93
N VAL A 748 49.34 -28.51 16.23
CA VAL A 748 49.08 -29.83 16.85
C VAL A 748 50.40 -30.54 17.17
N SER A 749 51.14 -29.95 18.12
CA SER A 749 52.16 -30.66 18.89
C SER A 749 51.66 -30.80 20.32
N LEU A 750 51.16 -32.00 20.65
CA LEU A 750 51.20 -32.64 21.97
C LEU A 750 51.29 -31.70 23.19
N ARG A 751 50.17 -31.46 23.87
CA ARG A 751 50.14 -31.27 25.34
C ARG A 751 48.75 -31.63 25.85
N GLY A 752 48.67 -32.83 26.43
CA GLY A 752 47.42 -33.40 26.90
C GLY A 752 46.90 -32.79 28.18
N TRP A 753 45.57 -32.84 28.33
CA TRP A 753 44.80 -32.97 29.56
C TRP A 753 43.62 -33.91 29.26
#